data_AF-A0A2E7CY91-F1
#
_entry.id   AF-A0A2E7CY91-F1
#
_cell.length_a   1.000
_cell.length_b   1.000
_cell.length_c   1.000
_cell.angle_alpha   90.00
_cell.angle_beta   90.00
_cell.angle_gamma   90.00
#
_symmetry.space_group_name_H-M   'P 1'
#
loop_
_entity.id
_entity.type
_entity.pdbx_description
1 polymer ?
#
loop_
_entity_poly.entity_id
_entity_poly.type
_entity_poly.pdbx_seq_one_letter_code
_entity_poly.pdbx_strand_id
1 'polypeptide(L)'
;MIFAVVLSNAKEPAGTVEVAKLTVENWDELAPEGKEVDAIYGDYVLRNDHVVAVIARPVATRNANMTVRSVGGALIDLTTRENQSDQLSAYYPNTRSNPFRSAAIAAAGGERTSAGIVTSPRSASVVVKAKGTDTLPEIRVKYSLNAKDRYLTVTSTYTNTSQKEIRVTLQDDIRADSGREDMVKSPNGTSNKFWFHDRFWNQAYVFQSTTHQIQSSSNSRTSLLKYADADGKTRVSLPAGESIKVVRRIAPAANLPSALAAVNDSKTSLVTMALKDEYKRPVPHARLHFTQGEKSLGSATADVNGRVQVNLAAGDYQVKFEAMGVEIGGPLSASVLEETSDQNFQFQLAGYGPGGVTAKVTDENGDPIACKIEFKAKEGTPSPNFGPDTADYFVKNLAYVPKGELERQLPAGSYDVIISHGPEYDAVFTTVDVAPGKTANVDAVLKRSVDTSGWVSSDFHSHSSPSGDNTGSQFGRVLNLLAEHIEFAPCTEHNRVSSYEGHIKRLDASSQIRTVSGMELTGSPLRLNHQNVFPMKYTPHAQDGGGPVTDISPETQIERIALWDDRSQKVIQQNHPDIGWLFYDKDGNGTPDKGFERSFQHMDIIEIHPIANALRWVPNETLPGRKGHNTVFNWMQLLNQGFQIYGVVNTDAHYNYHGSGGLRNWIQSSTDDPGKISIQEMVDASEQGRLIMSNGPFLEVEFSAKNQKSVTSGQDLAASDGEVKIDVRVQCPNWFDIDHVFLYINGRKSKEHDFSRETTPARFGNGNVKFEQQLSVKLTKDAHIIVVAGGEKSTLGPVLGSFWGQYQPTALSNPVFVDVGGDGFKANGDTLDAALPVRFGYPQK
;
A
#
# COMPACT_ATOMS: atom_id res chain seq x y z
N MET A 1 21.41 -24.83 47.26
CA MET A 1 20.35 -25.86 47.29
C MET A 1 19.01 -25.15 47.36
N ILE A 2 18.28 -25.12 46.26
CA ILE A 2 16.92 -24.57 46.18
C ILE A 2 16.07 -25.71 45.61
N PHE A 3 15.05 -26.13 46.37
CA PHE A 3 14.14 -27.21 46.01
C PHE A 3 13.23 -26.76 44.86
N ALA A 4 13.23 -27.52 43.76
CA ALA A 4 12.24 -27.40 42.70
C ALA A 4 10.93 -28.06 43.17
N VAL A 5 9.88 -27.27 43.35
CA VAL A 5 8.52 -27.77 43.53
C VAL A 5 7.99 -28.13 42.15
N VAL A 6 7.82 -29.43 41.89
CA VAL A 6 7.10 -29.93 40.72
C VAL A 6 5.62 -29.69 40.95
N LEU A 7 5.06 -28.65 40.33
CA LEU A 7 3.61 -28.51 40.19
C LEU A 7 3.14 -29.51 39.14
N SER A 8 2.23 -30.39 39.54
CA SER A 8 1.64 -31.43 38.71
C SER A 8 0.96 -30.85 37.47
N ASN A 9 1.24 -31.45 36.31
CA ASN A 9 0.60 -31.19 35.02
C ASN A 9 -0.91 -30.96 35.15
N ALA A 10 -1.36 -29.74 34.85
CA ALA A 10 -2.73 -29.54 34.42
C ALA A 10 -2.94 -30.41 33.17
N LYS A 11 -4.01 -31.22 33.19
CA LYS A 11 -4.44 -32.03 32.06
C LYS A 11 -4.60 -31.09 30.86
N GLU A 12 -3.84 -31.30 29.77
CA GLU A 12 -4.07 -30.54 28.53
C GLU A 12 -5.57 -30.60 28.21
N PRO A 13 -6.22 -29.44 27.94
CA PRO A 13 -7.61 -29.45 27.51
C PRO A 13 -7.76 -30.36 26.29
N ALA A 14 -8.91 -31.03 26.18
CA ALA A 14 -9.22 -31.83 25.02
C ALA A 14 -9.28 -30.89 23.80
N GLY A 15 -8.24 -30.90 22.98
CA GLY A 15 -8.16 -30.04 21.80
C GLY A 15 -9.41 -30.21 20.93
N THR A 16 -9.91 -29.09 20.40
CA THR A 16 -11.09 -29.06 19.55
C THR A 16 -10.72 -28.44 18.22
N VAL A 17 -11.33 -28.92 17.13
CA VAL A 17 -11.24 -28.30 15.82
C VAL A 17 -12.62 -27.86 15.36
N GLU A 18 -12.67 -26.67 14.76
CA GLU A 18 -13.87 -26.00 14.29
C GLU A 18 -13.78 -25.86 12.77
N VAL A 19 -14.89 -26.15 12.09
CA VAL A 19 -15.05 -25.87 10.67
C VAL A 19 -16.39 -25.18 10.42
N ALA A 20 -16.36 -24.11 9.65
CA ALA A 20 -17.58 -23.37 9.30
C ALA A 20 -17.47 -22.76 7.91
N LYS A 21 -18.63 -22.45 7.33
CA LYS A 21 -18.72 -21.49 6.23
C LYS A 21 -18.92 -20.11 6.85
N LEU A 22 -18.13 -19.13 6.42
CA LEU A 22 -18.23 -17.76 6.91
C LEU A 22 -19.55 -17.13 6.47
N THR A 23 -20.18 -16.44 7.41
CA THR A 23 -21.50 -15.78 7.31
C THR A 23 -21.45 -14.47 8.07
N VAL A 24 -22.47 -13.62 7.92
CA VAL A 24 -22.56 -12.36 8.66
C VAL A 24 -22.52 -12.60 10.18
N GLU A 25 -23.11 -13.71 10.64
CA GLU A 25 -23.26 -14.02 12.05
C GLU A 25 -21.99 -14.53 12.73
N ASN A 26 -20.99 -15.00 11.97
CA ASN A 26 -19.80 -15.65 12.52
C ASN A 26 -18.46 -15.13 11.98
N TRP A 27 -18.46 -14.15 11.05
CA TRP A 27 -17.21 -13.68 10.43
C TRP A 27 -16.26 -13.05 11.46
N ASP A 28 -16.76 -12.11 12.28
CA ASP A 28 -15.96 -11.41 13.31
C ASP A 28 -15.35 -12.38 14.34
N GLU A 29 -16.02 -13.50 14.60
CA GLU A 29 -15.52 -14.51 15.54
C GLU A 29 -14.46 -15.42 14.90
N LEU A 30 -14.61 -15.76 13.61
CA LEU A 30 -13.91 -16.86 12.98
C LEU A 30 -12.78 -16.46 12.03
N ALA A 31 -12.92 -15.33 11.34
CA ALA A 31 -11.94 -14.87 10.36
C ALA A 31 -10.60 -14.54 11.04
N PRO A 32 -9.47 -14.79 10.37
CA PRO A 32 -8.17 -14.45 10.92
C PRO A 32 -7.90 -12.94 10.86
N GLU A 33 -6.88 -12.49 11.57
CA GLU A 33 -6.29 -11.15 11.47
C GLU A 33 -4.94 -11.19 10.72
N GLY A 34 -4.58 -10.06 10.13
CA GLY A 34 -3.38 -9.89 9.31
C GLY A 34 -3.63 -8.84 8.22
N LYS A 35 -2.55 -8.25 7.68
CA LYS A 35 -2.69 -7.21 6.66
C LYS A 35 -3.11 -7.75 5.30
N GLU A 36 -2.85 -9.03 5.03
CA GLU A 36 -3.22 -9.72 3.78
C GLU A 36 -4.54 -10.49 3.91
N VAL A 37 -5.29 -10.33 5.01
CA VAL A 37 -6.53 -11.10 5.19
C VAL A 37 -7.55 -10.73 4.11
N ASP A 38 -7.96 -11.73 3.34
CA ASP A 38 -8.86 -11.58 2.20
C ASP A 38 -10.15 -12.42 2.35
N ALA A 39 -10.41 -12.99 3.53
CA ALA A 39 -11.59 -13.80 3.85
C ALA A 39 -12.91 -13.02 3.66
N ILE A 40 -13.86 -13.59 2.92
CA ILE A 40 -15.19 -13.00 2.70
C ILE A 40 -16.33 -13.98 3.01
N TYR A 41 -17.58 -13.49 3.00
CA TYR A 41 -18.73 -14.34 3.21
C TYR A 41 -18.80 -15.51 2.22
N GLY A 42 -18.98 -16.69 2.78
CA GLY A 42 -19.11 -17.94 2.06
C GLY A 42 -17.81 -18.72 1.85
N ASP A 43 -16.65 -18.16 2.21
CA ASP A 43 -15.40 -18.90 2.36
C ASP A 43 -15.49 -19.87 3.56
N TYR A 44 -14.53 -20.79 3.67
CA TYR A 44 -14.56 -21.84 4.69
C TYR A 44 -13.39 -21.68 5.65
N VAL A 45 -13.68 -21.54 6.94
CA VAL A 45 -12.66 -21.50 8.00
C VAL A 45 -12.49 -22.88 8.61
N LEU A 46 -11.24 -23.23 8.91
CA LEU A 46 -10.84 -24.43 9.63
C LEU A 46 -9.81 -24.02 10.69
N ARG A 47 -10.12 -24.19 11.98
CA ARG A 47 -9.22 -23.77 13.07
C ARG A 47 -9.23 -24.71 14.26
N ASN A 48 -8.10 -24.81 14.94
CA ASN A 48 -7.95 -25.49 16.24
C ASN A 48 -7.24 -24.53 17.21
N ASP A 49 -6.69 -25.01 18.32
CA ASP A 49 -5.99 -24.17 19.31
C ASP A 49 -4.68 -23.53 18.80
N HIS A 50 -4.20 -23.90 17.62
CA HIS A 50 -2.90 -23.47 17.09
C HIS A 50 -2.97 -22.77 15.74
N VAL A 51 -3.84 -23.22 14.84
CA VAL A 51 -3.87 -22.82 13.43
C VAL A 51 -5.26 -22.28 13.08
N VAL A 52 -5.30 -21.23 12.27
CA VAL A 52 -6.49 -20.77 11.53
C VAL A 52 -6.16 -20.84 10.05
N ALA A 53 -7.04 -21.47 9.26
CA ALA A 53 -6.92 -21.56 7.82
C ALA A 53 -8.24 -21.20 7.14
N VAL A 54 -8.20 -20.41 6.07
CA VAL A 54 -9.37 -20.04 5.27
C VAL A 54 -9.22 -20.53 3.83
N ILE A 55 -10.21 -21.29 3.38
CA ILE A 55 -10.30 -21.83 2.04
C ILE A 55 -11.38 -21.05 1.29
N ALA A 56 -10.99 -20.41 0.19
CA ALA A 56 -11.90 -19.62 -0.62
C ALA A 56 -13.03 -20.47 -1.22
N ARG A 57 -14.24 -19.90 -1.27
CA ARG A 57 -15.41 -20.55 -1.85
C ARG A 57 -15.16 -20.87 -3.33
N PRO A 58 -15.41 -22.11 -3.81
CA PRO A 58 -15.07 -22.54 -5.17
C PRO A 58 -16.09 -22.04 -6.22
N VAL A 59 -16.15 -20.73 -6.41
CA VAL A 59 -16.93 -20.05 -7.46
C VAL A 59 -16.00 -19.28 -8.40
N ALA A 60 -16.39 -19.14 -9.67
CA ALA A 60 -15.54 -18.54 -10.70
C ALA A 60 -15.23 -17.06 -10.47
N THR A 61 -16.12 -16.35 -9.76
CA THR A 61 -15.99 -14.91 -9.48
C THR A 61 -15.14 -14.60 -8.25
N ARG A 62 -14.64 -15.62 -7.53
CA ARG A 62 -13.88 -15.40 -6.29
C ARG A 62 -12.44 -14.98 -6.62
N ASN A 63 -12.11 -13.72 -6.36
CA ASN A 63 -10.75 -13.15 -6.40
C ASN A 63 -10.41 -12.58 -5.02
N ALA A 64 -9.18 -12.75 -4.55
CA ALA A 64 -8.74 -12.12 -3.32
C ALA A 64 -8.61 -10.60 -3.55
N ASN A 65 -7.88 -10.21 -4.60
CA ASN A 65 -7.68 -8.81 -5.01
C ASN A 65 -7.40 -8.71 -6.52
N MET A 66 -6.98 -7.54 -7.01
CA MET A 66 -6.72 -7.31 -8.44
C MET A 66 -5.67 -8.26 -9.03
N THR A 67 -4.58 -8.56 -8.31
CA THR A 67 -3.49 -9.39 -8.85
C THR A 67 -3.54 -10.85 -8.38
N VAL A 68 -4.34 -11.14 -7.36
CA VAL A 68 -4.54 -12.47 -6.77
C VAL A 68 -5.94 -12.96 -7.11
N ARG A 69 -6.07 -13.43 -8.35
CA ARG A 69 -7.35 -13.80 -8.99
C ARG A 69 -7.59 -15.30 -9.02
N SER A 70 -8.85 -15.68 -9.20
CA SER A 70 -9.30 -17.07 -9.34
C SER A 70 -8.94 -17.95 -8.13
N VAL A 71 -9.16 -17.44 -6.92
CA VAL A 71 -8.79 -18.11 -5.67
C VAL A 71 -9.83 -19.14 -5.23
N GLY A 72 -10.91 -19.36 -5.99
CA GLY A 72 -11.95 -20.33 -5.62
C GLY A 72 -11.39 -21.73 -5.36
N GLY A 73 -11.44 -22.19 -4.10
CA GLY A 73 -10.89 -23.45 -3.62
C GLY A 73 -9.42 -23.43 -3.19
N ALA A 74 -8.74 -22.27 -3.27
CA ALA A 74 -7.38 -22.05 -2.76
C ALA A 74 -7.39 -21.81 -1.24
N LEU A 75 -6.23 -21.98 -0.60
CA LEU A 75 -5.99 -21.48 0.77
C LEU A 75 -5.60 -20.01 0.65
N ILE A 76 -6.38 -19.12 1.22
CA ILE A 76 -6.21 -17.66 1.07
C ILE A 76 -5.74 -16.98 2.34
N ASP A 77 -5.96 -17.59 3.50
CA ASP A 77 -5.44 -17.08 4.77
C ASP A 77 -4.95 -18.26 5.62
N LEU A 78 -3.79 -18.12 6.25
CA LEU A 78 -3.21 -19.11 7.16
C LEU A 78 -2.33 -18.44 8.22
N THR A 79 -2.70 -18.56 9.48
CA THR A 79 -1.90 -18.00 10.58
C THR A 79 -2.02 -18.83 11.87
N THR A 80 -1.30 -18.43 12.91
CA THR A 80 -1.41 -19.04 14.24
C THR A 80 -2.59 -18.44 15.02
N ARG A 81 -3.17 -19.15 15.98
CA ARG A 81 -4.28 -18.61 16.80
C ARG A 81 -3.90 -17.48 17.74
N GLU A 82 -2.74 -17.59 18.39
CA GLU A 82 -2.31 -16.66 19.45
C GLU A 82 -1.68 -15.39 18.89
N ASN A 83 -0.98 -15.48 17.75
CA ASN A 83 -0.31 -14.36 17.09
C ASN A 83 -0.74 -14.32 15.63
N GLN A 84 -1.94 -13.81 15.38
CA GLN A 84 -2.50 -13.71 14.04
C GLN A 84 -1.80 -12.60 13.26
N SER A 85 -1.21 -12.96 12.13
CA SER A 85 -0.46 -12.03 11.27
C SER A 85 -0.39 -12.61 9.86
N ASP A 86 -1.52 -12.90 9.23
CA ASP A 86 -1.50 -13.47 7.88
C ASP A 86 -0.74 -12.59 6.88
N GLN A 87 0.19 -13.23 6.15
CA GLN A 87 1.03 -12.67 5.08
C GLN A 87 0.92 -13.48 3.78
N LEU A 88 -0.03 -14.41 3.69
CA LEU A 88 -0.16 -15.32 2.56
C LEU A 88 -1.26 -14.77 1.66
N SER A 89 -0.91 -14.17 0.53
CA SER A 89 -1.97 -13.71 -0.37
C SER A 89 -2.76 -14.87 -1.01
N ALA A 90 -2.11 -16.00 -1.35
CA ALA A 90 -2.79 -17.26 -1.70
C ALA A 90 -1.85 -18.45 -1.93
N TYR A 91 -2.33 -19.66 -1.62
CA TYR A 91 -1.77 -20.95 -2.05
C TYR A 91 -2.76 -21.73 -2.92
N TYR A 92 -2.36 -22.00 -4.17
CA TYR A 92 -3.16 -22.66 -5.19
C TYR A 92 -2.72 -24.13 -5.36
N PRO A 93 -3.47 -25.10 -4.81
CA PRO A 93 -3.19 -26.50 -5.07
C PRO A 93 -3.50 -26.84 -6.54
N ASN A 94 -2.59 -27.54 -7.23
CA ASN A 94 -2.69 -27.76 -8.69
C ASN A 94 -2.70 -26.47 -9.53
N THR A 95 -2.10 -25.41 -9.01
CA THR A 95 -2.08 -24.09 -9.65
C THR A 95 -3.48 -23.57 -10.02
N ARG A 96 -3.59 -22.67 -11.00
CA ARG A 96 -4.86 -22.15 -11.53
C ARG A 96 -5.41 -22.98 -12.71
N SER A 97 -4.90 -24.20 -12.93
CA SER A 97 -5.09 -24.95 -14.17
C SER A 97 -6.44 -25.65 -14.33
N ASN A 98 -7.06 -26.09 -13.23
CA ASN A 98 -8.38 -26.74 -13.25
C ASN A 98 -9.25 -26.17 -12.13
N PRO A 99 -10.30 -25.40 -12.46
CA PRO A 99 -10.99 -24.61 -11.45
C PRO A 99 -11.90 -25.48 -10.58
N PHE A 100 -11.83 -25.29 -9.26
CA PHE A 100 -12.73 -25.95 -8.32
C PHE A 100 -14.15 -25.41 -8.45
N ARG A 101 -15.15 -26.28 -8.27
CA ARG A 101 -16.58 -25.96 -8.47
C ARG A 101 -17.50 -26.45 -7.36
N SER A 102 -16.97 -27.17 -6.38
CA SER A 102 -17.74 -27.63 -5.22
C SER A 102 -16.84 -27.74 -4.00
N ALA A 103 -17.43 -27.54 -2.82
CA ALA A 103 -16.81 -27.71 -1.52
C ALA A 103 -17.74 -28.52 -0.60
N ALA A 104 -17.15 -29.36 0.24
CA ALA A 104 -17.86 -30.07 1.31
C ALA A 104 -17.05 -30.01 2.60
N ILE A 105 -17.73 -29.79 3.73
CA ILE A 105 -17.13 -29.89 5.06
C ILE A 105 -17.36 -31.29 5.63
N ALA A 106 -16.40 -31.80 6.38
CA ALA A 106 -16.54 -33.05 7.13
C ALA A 106 -15.83 -32.94 8.48
N ALA A 107 -16.51 -33.32 9.56
CA ALA A 107 -16.00 -33.27 10.93
C ALA A 107 -16.25 -34.61 11.65
N ALA A 108 -15.20 -35.18 12.25
CA ALA A 108 -15.23 -36.54 12.78
C ALA A 108 -15.82 -36.62 14.19
N GLY A 109 -17.12 -36.90 14.28
CA GLY A 109 -17.86 -36.93 15.55
C GLY A 109 -18.22 -35.52 16.03
N GLY A 110 -18.56 -34.65 15.08
CA GLY A 110 -18.78 -33.25 15.37
C GLY A 110 -20.21 -32.88 15.73
N GLU A 111 -20.35 -31.82 16.51
CA GLU A 111 -21.61 -31.19 16.89
C GLU A 111 -21.75 -29.86 16.16
N ARG A 112 -22.98 -29.46 15.82
CA ARG A 112 -23.24 -28.25 15.04
C ARG A 112 -23.97 -27.21 15.88
N THR A 113 -23.44 -26.00 15.94
CA THR A 113 -24.09 -24.86 16.58
C THR A 113 -25.18 -24.25 15.68
N SER A 114 -26.03 -23.40 16.26
CA SER A 114 -27.02 -22.62 15.51
C SER A 114 -26.37 -21.65 14.49
N ALA A 115 -25.16 -21.15 14.79
CA ALA A 115 -24.36 -20.33 13.89
C ALA A 115 -23.65 -21.13 12.77
N GLY A 116 -23.97 -22.43 12.65
CA GLY A 116 -23.45 -23.29 11.59
C GLY A 116 -22.02 -23.78 11.78
N ILE A 117 -21.39 -23.48 12.92
CA ILE A 117 -20.05 -23.95 13.29
C ILE A 117 -20.14 -25.43 13.65
N VAL A 118 -19.25 -26.25 13.08
CA VAL A 118 -19.13 -27.66 13.43
C VAL A 118 -17.85 -27.86 14.25
N THR A 119 -18.01 -28.25 15.51
CA THR A 119 -16.89 -28.53 16.43
C THR A 119 -16.63 -30.04 16.45
N SER A 120 -15.37 -30.47 16.62
CA SER A 120 -14.99 -31.88 16.63
C SER A 120 -13.80 -32.10 17.56
N PRO A 121 -13.81 -33.13 18.43
CA PRO A 121 -12.69 -33.43 19.34
C PRO A 121 -11.53 -34.16 18.63
N ARG A 122 -11.65 -34.44 17.33
CA ARG A 122 -10.67 -35.24 16.57
C ARG A 122 -10.11 -34.46 15.41
N SER A 123 -10.91 -34.29 14.37
CA SER A 123 -10.48 -33.66 13.13
C SER A 123 -11.66 -33.09 12.35
N ALA A 124 -11.35 -32.12 11.50
CA ALA A 124 -12.28 -31.53 10.53
C ALA A 124 -11.56 -31.25 9.22
N SER A 125 -12.32 -31.11 8.14
CA SER A 125 -11.77 -30.88 6.81
C SER A 125 -12.72 -30.15 5.88
N VAL A 126 -12.13 -29.47 4.90
CA VAL A 126 -12.78 -28.89 3.73
C VAL A 126 -12.26 -29.62 2.50
N VAL A 127 -13.16 -30.15 1.66
CA VAL A 127 -12.82 -30.85 0.43
C VAL A 127 -13.33 -30.06 -0.75
N VAL A 128 -12.43 -29.62 -1.63
CA VAL A 128 -12.78 -28.95 -2.90
C VAL A 128 -12.52 -29.86 -4.09
N LYS A 129 -13.36 -29.76 -5.12
CA LYS A 129 -13.33 -30.65 -6.28
C LYS A 129 -13.39 -29.92 -7.62
N ALA A 130 -12.49 -30.28 -8.53
CA ALA A 130 -12.48 -29.91 -9.93
C ALA A 130 -12.76 -31.16 -10.79
N LYS A 131 -13.58 -31.02 -11.83
CA LYS A 131 -13.98 -32.15 -12.68
C LYS A 131 -12.85 -32.53 -13.64
N GLY A 132 -12.71 -33.82 -13.94
CA GLY A 132 -11.83 -34.31 -14.98
C GLY A 132 -12.40 -34.10 -16.39
N THR A 133 -11.51 -34.13 -17.38
CA THR A 133 -11.80 -34.11 -18.82
C THR A 133 -11.04 -35.24 -19.50
N ASP A 134 -11.12 -35.34 -20.83
CA ASP A 134 -10.32 -36.32 -21.59
C ASP A 134 -8.80 -36.03 -21.56
N THR A 135 -8.40 -34.84 -21.10
CA THR A 135 -7.00 -34.39 -21.08
C THR A 135 -6.52 -33.93 -19.70
N LEU A 136 -7.43 -33.73 -18.74
CA LEU A 136 -7.14 -33.28 -17.38
C LEU A 136 -7.74 -34.25 -16.35
N PRO A 137 -7.04 -34.54 -15.24
CA PRO A 137 -7.59 -35.40 -14.20
C PRO A 137 -8.74 -34.70 -13.45
N GLU A 138 -9.64 -35.49 -12.86
CA GLU A 138 -10.43 -35.04 -11.71
C GLU A 138 -9.46 -34.73 -10.57
N ILE A 139 -9.67 -33.62 -9.88
CA ILE A 139 -8.82 -33.22 -8.76
C ILE A 139 -9.68 -33.00 -7.53
N ARG A 140 -9.30 -33.70 -6.45
CA ARG A 140 -9.88 -33.53 -5.13
C ARG A 140 -8.81 -33.06 -4.17
N VAL A 141 -8.99 -31.88 -3.59
CA VAL A 141 -8.11 -31.35 -2.55
C VAL A 141 -8.82 -31.41 -1.23
N LYS A 142 -8.24 -32.13 -0.26
CA LYS A 142 -8.70 -32.17 1.13
C LYS A 142 -7.75 -31.35 1.99
N TYR A 143 -8.25 -30.28 2.56
CA TYR A 143 -7.65 -29.52 3.65
C TYR A 143 -8.14 -30.11 4.96
N SER A 144 -7.26 -30.62 5.82
CA SER A 144 -7.64 -31.24 7.09
C SER A 144 -6.77 -30.78 8.24
N LEU A 145 -7.41 -30.58 9.38
CA LEU A 145 -6.79 -30.16 10.63
C LEU A 145 -7.26 -31.10 11.74
N ASN A 146 -6.31 -31.66 12.48
CA ASN A 146 -6.61 -32.40 13.70
C ASN A 146 -6.61 -31.45 14.90
N ALA A 147 -7.27 -31.85 15.98
CA ALA A 147 -7.43 -31.06 17.20
C ALA A 147 -6.11 -30.51 17.80
N LYS A 148 -4.99 -31.22 17.62
CA LYS A 148 -3.68 -30.87 18.22
C LYS A 148 -2.60 -30.49 17.21
N ASP A 149 -2.88 -30.57 15.91
CA ASP A 149 -1.86 -30.31 14.90
C ASP A 149 -1.48 -28.83 14.85
N ARG A 150 -0.19 -28.54 14.67
CA ARG A 150 0.33 -27.19 14.42
C ARG A 150 0.51 -26.91 12.92
N TYR A 151 -0.09 -27.73 12.07
CA TYR A 151 -0.03 -27.62 10.63
C TYR A 151 -1.35 -28.05 9.99
N LEU A 152 -1.64 -27.46 8.84
CA LEU A 152 -2.71 -27.90 7.96
C LEU A 152 -2.21 -29.03 7.05
N THR A 153 -2.94 -30.15 7.00
CA THR A 153 -2.65 -31.22 6.02
C THR A 153 -3.43 -30.97 4.74
N VAL A 154 -2.73 -30.87 3.60
CA VAL A 154 -3.32 -30.70 2.27
C VAL A 154 -3.04 -31.93 1.41
N THR A 155 -4.09 -32.64 1.02
CA THR A 155 -4.00 -33.83 0.16
C THR A 155 -4.66 -33.56 -1.18
N SER A 156 -3.87 -33.52 -2.26
CA SER A 156 -4.39 -33.50 -3.64
C SER A 156 -4.44 -34.91 -4.17
N THR A 157 -5.62 -35.37 -4.60
CA THR A 157 -5.81 -36.63 -5.32
C THR A 157 -6.15 -36.30 -6.77
N TYR A 158 -5.33 -36.77 -7.71
CA TYR A 158 -5.52 -36.65 -9.14
C TYR A 158 -6.05 -38.00 -9.65
N THR A 159 -7.22 -38.02 -10.26
CA THR A 159 -7.86 -39.24 -10.77
C THR A 159 -8.10 -39.10 -12.27
N ASN A 160 -7.59 -40.03 -13.07
CA ASN A 160 -7.90 -40.05 -14.49
C ASN A 160 -9.29 -40.67 -14.72
N THR A 161 -10.27 -39.83 -15.01
CA THR A 161 -11.64 -40.26 -15.31
C THR A 161 -11.89 -40.54 -16.80
N SER A 162 -10.86 -40.39 -17.64
CA SER A 162 -10.94 -40.66 -19.07
C SER A 162 -10.66 -42.13 -19.40
N GLN A 163 -10.84 -42.50 -20.67
CA GLN A 163 -10.56 -43.85 -21.16
C GLN A 163 -9.12 -44.03 -21.67
N LYS A 164 -8.29 -42.98 -21.65
CA LYS A 164 -6.92 -42.99 -22.19
C LYS A 164 -5.93 -42.58 -21.12
N GLU A 165 -4.65 -42.95 -21.29
CA GLU A 165 -3.60 -42.38 -20.45
C GLU A 165 -3.53 -40.87 -20.64
N ILE A 166 -3.42 -40.14 -19.53
CA ILE A 166 -3.16 -38.70 -19.53
C ILE A 166 -1.81 -38.41 -18.86
N ARG A 167 -1.21 -37.27 -19.17
CA ARG A 167 0.02 -36.81 -18.50
C ARG A 167 -0.26 -35.62 -17.60
N VAL A 168 0.01 -35.78 -16.31
CA VAL A 168 -0.27 -34.78 -15.27
C VAL A 168 1.04 -34.23 -14.72
N THR A 169 1.16 -32.92 -14.64
CA THR A 169 2.24 -32.29 -13.86
C THR A 169 1.76 -32.09 -12.44
N LEU A 170 2.47 -32.66 -11.47
CA LEU A 170 2.15 -32.48 -10.05
C LEU A 170 2.80 -31.18 -9.58
N GLN A 171 2.01 -30.14 -9.32
CA GLN A 171 2.56 -28.84 -8.94
C GLN A 171 1.55 -27.98 -8.19
N ASP A 172 2.03 -27.05 -7.40
CA ASP A 172 1.25 -26.00 -6.75
C ASP A 172 1.91 -24.63 -7.04
N ASP A 173 1.16 -23.53 -6.91
CA ASP A 173 1.75 -22.17 -6.89
C ASP A 173 1.33 -21.38 -5.66
N ILE A 174 2.23 -20.51 -5.21
CA ILE A 174 2.06 -19.65 -4.04
C ILE A 174 2.26 -18.20 -4.48
N ARG A 175 1.38 -17.32 -4.01
CA ARG A 175 1.59 -15.88 -3.98
C ARG A 175 1.98 -15.46 -2.57
N ALA A 176 3.17 -14.87 -2.46
CA ALA A 176 3.70 -14.24 -1.25
C ALA A 176 4.79 -13.25 -1.70
N ASP A 177 4.55 -11.96 -1.51
CA ASP A 177 5.39 -10.91 -2.08
C ASP A 177 6.62 -10.65 -1.21
N SER A 178 7.71 -10.30 -1.87
CA SER A 178 9.01 -9.97 -1.28
C SER A 178 9.71 -8.92 -2.13
N GLY A 179 10.70 -8.24 -1.55
CA GLY A 179 11.57 -7.27 -2.24
C GLY A 179 11.41 -5.86 -1.69
N ARG A 180 10.19 -5.46 -1.35
CA ARG A 180 9.91 -4.23 -0.56
C ARG A 180 9.64 -4.56 0.92
N GLU A 181 9.18 -5.78 1.16
CA GLU A 181 8.96 -6.47 2.42
C GLU A 181 10.28 -7.01 2.99
N ASP A 182 10.27 -7.37 4.28
CA ASP A 182 11.36 -8.12 4.92
C ASP A 182 11.14 -9.65 4.85
N MET A 183 10.70 -10.10 3.68
CA MET A 183 10.30 -11.47 3.37
C MET A 183 11.45 -12.25 2.74
N VAL A 184 11.85 -13.36 3.37
CA VAL A 184 12.88 -14.28 2.85
C VAL A 184 12.24 -15.60 2.45
N LYS A 185 12.62 -16.14 1.29
CA LYS A 185 12.17 -17.44 0.79
C LYS A 185 13.32 -18.44 0.80
N SER A 186 13.01 -19.73 0.90
CA SER A 186 14.01 -20.78 0.75
C SER A 186 14.68 -20.71 -0.62
N PRO A 187 15.99 -21.02 -0.74
CA PRO A 187 16.67 -21.09 -2.02
C PRO A 187 15.96 -22.04 -3.00
N ASN A 188 15.97 -21.68 -4.29
CA ASN A 188 15.45 -22.54 -5.34
C ASN A 188 16.26 -23.85 -5.40
N GLY A 189 15.57 -24.97 -5.56
CA GLY A 189 16.20 -26.29 -5.56
C GLY A 189 15.23 -27.40 -5.22
N THR A 190 15.79 -28.59 -5.02
CA THR A 190 15.05 -29.81 -4.67
C THR A 190 15.19 -30.11 -3.17
N SER A 191 14.08 -30.16 -2.46
CA SER A 191 14.02 -30.43 -1.02
C SER A 191 12.65 -31.00 -0.66
N ASN A 192 12.50 -31.71 0.46
CA ASN A 192 11.17 -32.08 0.95
C ASN A 192 10.44 -30.92 1.64
N LYS A 193 11.09 -29.76 1.78
CA LYS A 193 10.53 -28.54 2.38
C LYS A 193 10.77 -27.32 1.51
N PHE A 194 9.76 -26.47 1.41
CA PHE A 194 9.82 -25.09 0.94
C PHE A 194 9.34 -24.16 2.06
N TRP A 195 9.90 -22.97 2.18
CA TRP A 195 9.47 -22.03 3.22
C TRP A 195 9.64 -20.58 2.81
N PHE A 196 8.89 -19.71 3.46
CA PHE A 196 9.11 -18.27 3.46
C PHE A 196 8.79 -17.67 4.82
N HIS A 197 9.38 -16.50 5.12
CA HIS A 197 9.30 -15.86 6.42
C HIS A 197 9.32 -14.35 6.26
N ASP A 198 8.21 -13.70 6.61
CA ASP A 198 8.19 -12.26 6.84
C ASP A 198 8.73 -12.00 8.23
N ARG A 199 9.97 -11.52 8.29
CA ARG A 199 10.70 -11.34 9.53
C ARG A 199 10.26 -10.10 10.31
N PHE A 200 9.58 -9.16 9.64
CA PHE A 200 9.08 -7.95 10.28
C PHE A 200 7.69 -8.20 10.88
N TRP A 201 6.81 -8.85 10.11
CA TRP A 201 5.46 -9.19 10.54
C TRP A 201 5.38 -10.48 11.39
N ASN A 202 6.52 -11.09 11.71
CA ASN A 202 6.64 -12.30 12.51
C ASN A 202 5.72 -13.42 12.03
N GLN A 203 5.83 -13.77 10.75
CA GLN A 203 5.01 -14.81 10.16
C GLN A 203 5.83 -15.66 9.19
N ALA A 204 6.02 -16.92 9.54
CA ALA A 204 6.70 -17.92 8.75
C ALA A 204 5.75 -19.03 8.30
N TYR A 205 6.06 -19.61 7.14
CA TYR A 205 5.32 -20.71 6.55
C TYR A 205 6.29 -21.79 6.09
N VAL A 206 6.02 -23.04 6.48
CA VAL A 206 6.76 -24.22 5.99
C VAL A 206 5.81 -25.17 5.30
N PHE A 207 6.12 -25.47 4.03
CA PHE A 207 5.45 -26.46 3.20
C PHE A 207 6.33 -27.70 3.14
N GLN A 208 5.93 -28.78 3.79
CA GLN A 208 6.61 -30.07 3.73
C GLN A 208 5.80 -31.05 2.89
N SER A 209 6.43 -31.66 1.88
CA SER A 209 5.86 -32.79 1.17
C SER A 209 6.28 -34.10 1.83
N THR A 210 5.32 -34.98 2.10
CA THR A 210 5.55 -36.31 2.71
C THR A 210 5.54 -37.45 1.68
N THR A 211 5.32 -37.12 0.41
CA THR A 211 5.13 -38.12 -0.67
C THR A 211 6.13 -37.96 -1.82
N HIS A 212 6.61 -36.74 -2.06
CA HIS A 212 7.45 -36.37 -3.20
C HIS A 212 8.52 -35.35 -2.77
N GLN A 213 9.58 -35.17 -3.55
CA GLN A 213 10.48 -34.03 -3.38
C GLN A 213 9.87 -32.77 -4.02
N ILE A 214 10.09 -31.61 -3.42
CA ILE A 214 9.64 -30.30 -3.94
C ILE A 214 10.78 -29.70 -4.75
N GLN A 215 10.58 -29.51 -6.05
CA GLN A 215 11.39 -28.67 -6.91
C GLN A 215 10.79 -27.26 -6.92
N SER A 216 11.44 -26.33 -6.21
CA SER A 216 10.96 -24.96 -6.04
C SER A 216 11.61 -23.97 -7.01
N SER A 217 10.80 -23.07 -7.54
CA SER A 217 11.26 -21.91 -8.34
C SER A 217 10.49 -20.67 -7.92
N SER A 218 11.19 -19.69 -7.36
CA SER A 218 10.63 -18.48 -6.77
C SER A 218 11.20 -17.22 -7.43
N ASN A 219 10.33 -16.21 -7.55
CA ASN A 219 10.71 -14.82 -7.75
C ASN A 219 10.17 -13.97 -6.58
N SER A 220 10.20 -12.65 -6.72
CA SER A 220 9.71 -11.73 -5.69
C SER A 220 8.25 -11.97 -5.31
N ARG A 221 7.37 -12.31 -6.26
CA ARG A 221 5.91 -12.41 -6.06
C ARG A 221 5.41 -13.84 -5.90
N THR A 222 5.92 -14.76 -6.72
CA THR A 222 5.36 -16.10 -6.88
C THR A 222 6.39 -17.19 -6.64
N SER A 223 5.94 -18.32 -6.11
CA SER A 223 6.72 -19.55 -5.96
C SER A 223 5.97 -20.73 -6.59
N LEU A 224 6.61 -21.41 -7.53
CA LEU A 224 6.11 -22.63 -8.16
C LEU A 224 6.75 -23.85 -7.48
N LEU A 225 5.92 -24.77 -6.99
CA LEU A 225 6.36 -25.99 -6.30
C LEU A 225 5.98 -27.20 -7.15
N LYS A 226 6.95 -27.83 -7.83
CA LYS A 226 6.71 -29.07 -8.58
C LYS A 226 7.07 -30.28 -7.72
N TYR A 227 6.25 -31.32 -7.76
CA TYR A 227 6.43 -32.53 -6.97
C TYR A 227 7.08 -33.62 -7.80
N ALA A 228 8.35 -33.90 -7.52
CA ALA A 228 9.17 -34.87 -8.23
C ALA A 228 9.15 -36.24 -7.55
N ASP A 229 9.07 -37.29 -8.37
CA ASP A 229 9.29 -38.67 -7.95
C ASP A 229 10.77 -38.95 -7.66
N ALA A 230 11.10 -40.22 -7.38
CA ALA A 230 12.47 -40.66 -7.10
C ALA A 230 13.44 -40.45 -8.29
N ASP A 231 12.92 -40.39 -9.52
CA ASP A 231 13.70 -40.13 -10.74
C ASP A 231 13.85 -38.62 -11.03
N GLY A 232 13.30 -37.76 -10.17
CA GLY A 232 13.28 -36.31 -10.38
C GLY A 232 12.24 -35.85 -11.40
N LYS A 233 11.33 -36.73 -11.86
CA LYS A 233 10.28 -36.38 -12.82
C LYS A 233 9.09 -35.78 -12.11
N THR A 234 8.63 -34.64 -12.62
CA THR A 234 7.46 -33.91 -12.07
C THR A 234 6.19 -34.11 -12.90
N ARG A 235 6.33 -34.74 -14.07
CA ARG A 235 5.23 -35.07 -14.98
C ARG A 235 5.06 -36.58 -15.02
N VAL A 236 3.89 -37.04 -14.61
CA VAL A 236 3.56 -38.46 -14.47
C VAL A 236 2.56 -38.88 -15.54
N SER A 237 2.73 -40.09 -16.07
CA SER A 237 1.69 -40.76 -16.86
C SER A 237 0.67 -41.37 -15.88
N LEU A 238 -0.61 -41.08 -16.11
CA LEU A 238 -1.71 -41.54 -15.27
C LEU A 238 -2.68 -42.37 -16.15
N PRO A 239 -2.64 -43.71 -16.06
CA PRO A 239 -3.53 -44.60 -16.82
C PRO A 239 -5.01 -44.36 -16.52
N ALA A 240 -5.90 -44.86 -17.38
CA ALA A 240 -7.35 -44.74 -17.19
C ALA A 240 -7.79 -45.36 -15.85
N GLY A 241 -8.59 -44.63 -15.07
CA GLY A 241 -9.08 -45.05 -13.76
C GLY A 241 -8.08 -44.92 -12.59
N GLU A 242 -6.80 -44.71 -12.88
CA GLU A 242 -5.76 -44.62 -11.84
C GLU A 242 -5.78 -43.27 -11.11
N SER A 243 -5.21 -43.27 -9.90
CA SER A 243 -5.09 -42.07 -9.07
C SER A 243 -3.71 -41.93 -8.45
N ILE A 244 -3.22 -40.69 -8.37
CA ILE A 244 -2.00 -40.33 -7.64
C ILE A 244 -2.28 -39.27 -6.58
N LYS A 245 -1.56 -39.33 -5.46
CA LYS A 245 -1.72 -38.41 -4.33
C LYS A 245 -0.46 -37.63 -4.07
N VAL A 246 -0.63 -36.34 -3.75
CA VAL A 246 0.41 -35.50 -3.17
C VAL A 246 -0.08 -35.02 -1.82
N VAL A 247 0.68 -35.27 -0.76
CA VAL A 247 0.36 -34.87 0.62
C VAL A 247 1.38 -33.84 1.11
N ARG A 248 0.86 -32.72 1.62
CA ARG A 248 1.63 -31.60 2.17
C ARG A 248 1.20 -31.33 3.61
N ARG A 249 2.15 -31.02 4.48
CA ARG A 249 1.92 -30.35 5.76
C ARG A 249 2.32 -28.88 5.60
N ILE A 250 1.44 -27.95 5.94
CA ILE A 250 1.68 -26.51 5.86
C ILE A 250 1.58 -25.93 7.27
N ALA A 251 2.70 -25.51 7.85
CA ALA A 251 2.76 -24.96 9.20
C ALA A 251 2.96 -23.43 9.16
N PRO A 252 2.03 -22.64 9.72
CA PRO A 252 2.30 -21.28 10.12
C PRO A 252 2.99 -21.24 11.49
N ALA A 253 3.89 -20.29 11.70
CA ALA A 253 4.39 -19.95 13.03
C ALA A 253 4.89 -18.49 13.05
N ALA A 254 5.09 -17.95 14.25
CA ALA A 254 5.64 -16.60 14.40
C ALA A 254 7.08 -16.45 13.86
N ASN A 255 7.79 -17.57 13.67
CA ASN A 255 9.17 -17.59 13.21
C ASN A 255 9.52 -18.92 12.51
N LEU A 256 10.53 -18.88 11.65
CA LEU A 256 10.93 -20.05 10.84
C LEU A 256 11.37 -21.27 11.67
N PRO A 257 12.18 -21.13 12.75
CA PRO A 257 12.54 -22.28 13.58
C PRO A 257 11.31 -23.05 14.10
N SER A 258 10.30 -22.33 14.59
CA SER A 258 9.07 -22.94 15.10
C SER A 258 8.21 -23.56 13.99
N ALA A 259 8.15 -22.94 12.80
CA ALA A 259 7.44 -23.53 11.65
C ALA A 259 8.13 -24.81 11.16
N LEU A 260 9.46 -24.85 11.16
CA LEU A 260 10.25 -26.05 10.84
C LEU A 260 10.04 -27.16 11.86
N ALA A 261 9.98 -26.80 13.16
CA ALA A 261 9.68 -27.72 14.25
C ALA A 261 8.26 -28.31 14.11
N ALA A 262 7.26 -27.50 13.76
CA ALA A 262 5.86 -27.93 13.67
C ALA A 262 5.62 -29.05 12.64
N VAL A 263 6.41 -29.11 11.57
CA VAL A 263 6.31 -30.19 10.56
C VAL A 263 7.28 -31.35 10.82
N ASN A 264 8.15 -31.24 11.82
CA ASN A 264 9.11 -32.29 12.17
C ASN A 264 8.48 -33.28 13.16
N ASP A 265 8.76 -34.57 13.00
CA ASP A 265 8.23 -35.60 13.90
C ASP A 265 9.10 -35.76 15.17
N SER A 266 10.27 -35.10 15.22
CA SER A 266 11.12 -35.06 16.42
C SER A 266 10.49 -34.23 17.53
N LYS A 267 10.68 -34.66 18.78
CA LYS A 267 10.30 -33.86 19.95
C LYS A 267 11.07 -32.52 19.94
N THR A 268 10.37 -31.46 20.29
CA THR A 268 10.94 -30.13 20.47
C THR A 268 10.57 -29.60 21.85
N SER A 269 11.37 -28.66 22.34
CA SER A 269 11.11 -27.93 23.57
C SER A 269 10.82 -26.47 23.23
N LEU A 270 9.95 -25.83 24.01
CA LEU A 270 9.80 -24.39 23.98
C LEU A 270 11.06 -23.77 24.60
N VAL A 271 11.74 -22.92 23.84
CA VAL A 271 12.95 -22.22 24.27
C VAL A 271 12.66 -20.73 24.31
N THR A 272 12.81 -20.14 25.49
CA THR A 272 12.75 -18.70 25.70
C THR A 272 14.16 -18.14 25.79
N MET A 273 14.48 -17.15 24.97
CA MET A 273 15.78 -16.46 24.98
C MET A 273 15.57 -14.99 25.29
N ALA A 274 16.23 -14.49 26.34
CA ALA A 274 16.22 -13.07 26.68
C ALA A 274 17.54 -12.42 26.27
N LEU A 275 17.48 -11.39 25.43
CA LEU A 275 18.63 -10.61 24.99
C LEU A 275 18.73 -9.30 25.78
N LYS A 276 19.90 -9.07 26.37
CA LYS A 276 20.21 -7.85 27.12
C LYS A 276 21.47 -7.19 26.56
N ASP A 277 21.49 -5.85 26.61
CA ASP A 277 22.67 -5.05 26.31
C ASP A 277 23.72 -5.13 27.43
N GLU A 278 24.84 -4.43 27.26
CA GLU A 278 25.92 -4.43 28.26
C GLU A 278 25.48 -3.87 29.62
N TYR A 279 24.47 -3.00 29.65
CA TYR A 279 23.86 -2.39 30.84
C TYR A 279 22.72 -3.24 31.45
N LYS A 280 22.52 -4.47 30.95
CA LYS A 280 21.48 -5.40 31.39
C LYS A 280 20.05 -4.95 31.06
N ARG A 281 19.88 -3.99 30.14
CA ARG A 281 18.57 -3.55 29.63
C ARG A 281 18.13 -4.47 28.49
N PRO A 282 16.81 -4.69 28.31
CA PRO A 282 16.30 -5.43 27.16
C PRO A 282 16.72 -4.81 25.81
N VAL A 283 16.94 -5.67 24.82
CA VAL A 283 17.12 -5.25 23.41
C VAL A 283 15.84 -5.61 22.63
N PRO A 284 14.83 -4.71 22.59
CA PRO A 284 13.58 -4.96 21.91
C PRO A 284 13.76 -5.11 20.40
N HIS A 285 12.91 -5.93 19.77
CA HIS A 285 12.90 -6.13 18.32
C HIS A 285 14.23 -6.62 17.71
N ALA A 286 15.18 -7.07 18.53
CA ALA A 286 16.39 -7.71 18.05
C ALA A 286 16.04 -9.02 17.35
N ARG A 287 16.69 -9.28 16.22
CA ARG A 287 16.55 -10.51 15.47
C ARG A 287 17.64 -11.49 15.88
N LEU A 288 17.22 -12.68 16.26
CA LEU A 288 18.08 -13.80 16.59
C LEU A 288 18.11 -14.76 15.40
N HIS A 289 19.29 -15.00 14.83
CA HIS A 289 19.51 -15.93 13.72
C HIS A 289 20.08 -17.24 14.25
N PHE A 290 19.44 -18.36 13.94
CA PHE A 290 19.74 -19.67 14.49
C PHE A 290 20.44 -20.55 13.46
N THR A 291 21.58 -21.12 13.83
CA THR A 291 22.30 -22.12 13.04
C THR A 291 22.64 -23.36 13.87
N GLN A 292 22.50 -24.55 13.30
CA GLN A 292 22.93 -25.82 13.89
C GLN A 292 23.97 -26.46 12.96
N GLY A 293 25.23 -26.51 13.41
CA GLY A 293 26.36 -26.78 12.50
C GLY A 293 26.40 -25.73 11.37
N GLU A 294 26.45 -26.17 10.11
CA GLU A 294 26.40 -25.29 8.94
C GLU A 294 24.95 -24.94 8.49
N LYS A 295 23.95 -25.55 9.11
CA LYS A 295 22.54 -25.41 8.68
C LYS A 295 21.88 -24.21 9.34
N SER A 296 21.40 -23.26 8.54
CA SER A 296 20.51 -22.19 9.01
C SER A 296 19.10 -22.70 9.27
N LEU A 297 18.51 -22.27 10.38
CA LEU A 297 17.12 -22.52 10.75
C LEU A 297 16.24 -21.26 10.62
N GLY A 298 16.83 -20.16 10.14
CA GLY A 298 16.18 -18.86 10.02
C GLY A 298 16.37 -17.99 11.25
N SER A 299 15.39 -17.13 11.50
CA SER A 299 15.44 -16.16 12.59
C SER A 299 14.11 -16.06 13.33
N ALA A 300 14.15 -15.40 14.49
CA ALA A 300 12.99 -14.95 15.25
C ALA A 300 13.28 -13.55 15.80
N THR A 301 12.26 -12.71 15.91
CA THR A 301 12.38 -11.32 16.37
C THR A 301 11.91 -11.20 17.81
N ALA A 302 12.66 -10.48 18.63
CA ALA A 302 12.36 -10.26 20.04
C ALA A 302 11.13 -9.35 20.22
N ASP A 303 10.37 -9.60 21.29
CA ASP A 303 9.31 -8.71 21.74
C ASP A 303 9.87 -7.40 22.33
N VAL A 304 8.98 -6.55 22.84
CA VAL A 304 9.34 -5.27 23.49
C VAL A 304 10.18 -5.45 24.77
N ASN A 305 10.23 -6.66 25.34
CA ASN A 305 11.03 -7.01 26.51
C ASN A 305 12.34 -7.73 26.14
N GLY A 306 12.71 -7.74 24.87
CA GLY A 306 13.92 -8.40 24.38
C GLY A 306 13.85 -9.93 24.49
N ARG A 307 12.64 -10.51 24.48
CA ARG A 307 12.43 -11.96 24.59
C ARG A 307 12.00 -12.56 23.27
N VAL A 308 12.57 -13.73 22.96
CA VAL A 308 12.21 -14.57 21.82
C VAL A 308 11.73 -15.92 22.32
N GLN A 309 10.64 -16.42 21.76
CA GLN A 309 10.17 -17.79 21.95
C GLN A 309 10.27 -18.58 20.64
N VAL A 310 10.97 -19.72 20.70
CA VAL A 310 11.17 -20.62 19.56
C VAL A 310 11.00 -22.06 20.00
N ASN A 311 10.44 -22.90 19.13
CA ASN A 311 10.46 -24.35 19.33
C ASN A 311 11.70 -24.93 18.64
N LEU A 312 12.54 -25.62 19.40
CA LEU A 312 13.80 -26.20 18.90
C LEU A 312 13.90 -27.67 19.32
N ALA A 313 14.53 -28.49 18.48
CA ALA A 313 14.90 -29.85 18.84
C ALA A 313 16.13 -29.82 19.78
N ALA A 314 16.39 -30.93 20.48
CA ALA A 314 17.63 -31.06 21.24
C ALA A 314 18.88 -30.92 20.34
N GLY A 315 19.91 -30.26 20.83
CA GLY A 315 21.18 -30.05 20.13
C GLY A 315 21.83 -28.70 20.42
N ASP A 316 23.00 -28.49 19.80
CA ASP A 316 23.80 -27.28 19.95
C ASP A 316 23.53 -26.28 18.83
N TYR A 317 23.26 -25.04 19.20
CA TYR A 317 22.94 -23.95 18.30
C TYR A 317 23.94 -22.79 18.47
N GLN A 318 24.27 -22.13 17.36
CA GLN A 318 24.86 -20.80 17.38
C GLN A 318 23.77 -19.77 17.06
N VAL A 319 23.75 -18.69 17.83
CA VAL A 319 22.79 -17.60 17.71
C VAL A 319 23.54 -16.31 17.40
N LYS A 320 23.25 -15.68 16.25
CA LYS A 320 23.72 -14.34 15.90
C LYS A 320 22.62 -13.31 16.13
N PHE A 321 22.99 -12.06 16.35
CA PHE A 321 22.06 -11.01 16.74
C PHE A 321 22.15 -9.82 15.78
N GLU A 322 20.99 -9.27 15.44
CA GLU A 322 20.85 -8.04 14.67
C GLU A 322 19.85 -7.13 15.40
N ALA A 323 20.10 -5.83 15.47
CA ALA A 323 19.10 -4.86 15.93
C ALA A 323 19.18 -3.60 15.08
N MET A 324 18.01 -3.04 14.72
CA MET A 324 17.90 -1.85 13.88
C MET A 324 18.68 -1.96 12.56
N GLY A 325 18.73 -3.17 11.97
CA GLY A 325 19.44 -3.46 10.72
C GLY A 325 20.96 -3.60 10.83
N VAL A 326 21.51 -3.64 12.06
CA VAL A 326 22.95 -3.74 12.31
C VAL A 326 23.24 -5.03 13.06
N GLU A 327 24.28 -5.77 12.67
CA GLU A 327 24.77 -6.93 13.42
C GLU A 327 25.36 -6.47 14.76
N ILE A 328 24.99 -7.14 15.86
CA ILE A 328 25.37 -6.75 17.22
C ILE A 328 26.02 -7.92 17.98
N GLY A 329 27.14 -7.64 18.65
CA GLY A 329 27.90 -8.65 19.37
C GLY A 329 28.49 -9.74 18.48
N GLY A 330 28.90 -10.86 19.09
CA GLY A 330 29.34 -12.07 18.40
C GLY A 330 28.34 -13.23 18.58
N PRO A 331 28.47 -14.33 17.80
CA PRO A 331 27.63 -15.50 17.95
C PRO A 331 27.77 -16.11 19.36
N LEU A 332 26.64 -16.50 19.96
CA LEU A 332 26.59 -17.18 21.25
C LEU A 332 26.00 -18.58 21.11
N SER A 333 26.46 -19.50 21.96
CA SER A 333 26.02 -20.90 21.92
C SER A 333 24.80 -21.14 22.83
N ALA A 334 23.87 -21.99 22.38
CA ALA A 334 22.76 -22.50 23.18
C ALA A 334 22.64 -24.01 22.98
N SER A 335 22.79 -24.78 24.06
CA SER A 335 22.63 -26.24 24.05
C SER A 335 21.24 -26.60 24.57
N VAL A 336 20.33 -26.95 23.67
CA VAL A 336 18.96 -27.36 24.00
C VAL A 336 18.96 -28.83 24.37
N LEU A 337 18.42 -29.16 25.54
CA LEU A 337 18.36 -30.52 26.06
C LEU A 337 17.10 -31.25 25.57
N GLU A 338 17.14 -32.57 25.51
CA GLU A 338 15.96 -33.40 25.22
C GLU A 338 15.07 -33.49 26.47
N GLU A 339 14.31 -32.43 26.74
CA GLU A 339 13.40 -32.33 27.88
C GLU A 339 12.00 -31.86 27.44
N THR A 340 10.96 -32.25 28.19
CA THR A 340 9.58 -31.82 27.94
C THR A 340 9.21 -30.50 28.63
N SER A 341 10.15 -29.89 29.35
CA SER A 341 9.97 -28.61 30.03
C SER A 341 10.54 -27.44 29.24
N ASP A 342 9.99 -26.25 29.47
CA ASP A 342 10.47 -24.99 28.91
C ASP A 342 11.92 -24.72 29.32
N GLN A 343 12.76 -24.35 28.35
CA GLN A 343 14.16 -24.01 28.56
C GLN A 343 14.38 -22.50 28.41
N ASN A 344 15.19 -21.91 29.28
CA ASN A 344 15.41 -20.47 29.33
C ASN A 344 16.90 -20.13 29.17
N PHE A 345 17.22 -19.26 28.23
CA PHE A 345 18.56 -18.71 28.03
C PHE A 345 18.54 -17.20 28.24
N GLN A 346 19.62 -16.67 28.83
CA GLN A 346 19.83 -15.22 28.91
C GLN A 346 21.16 -14.89 28.25
N PHE A 347 21.12 -14.05 27.23
CA PHE A 347 22.29 -13.50 26.57
C PHE A 347 22.52 -12.07 27.01
N GLN A 348 23.76 -11.74 27.32
CA GLN A 348 24.20 -10.38 27.58
C GLN A 348 25.29 -10.02 26.58
N LEU A 349 25.07 -8.98 25.77
CA LEU A 349 25.98 -8.57 24.72
C LEU A 349 27.00 -7.55 25.26
N ALA A 350 28.21 -8.02 25.57
CA ALA A 350 29.31 -7.15 25.99
C ALA A 350 29.71 -6.17 24.87
N GLY A 351 29.91 -4.89 25.20
CA GLY A 351 30.29 -3.84 24.25
C GLY A 351 29.18 -3.36 23.32
N TYR A 352 27.96 -3.91 23.46
CA TYR A 352 26.78 -3.38 22.80
C TYR A 352 25.96 -2.57 23.81
N GLY A 353 26.00 -1.25 23.65
CA GLY A 353 25.27 -0.30 24.48
C GLY A 353 24.57 0.73 23.60
N PRO A 354 23.39 0.42 23.01
CA PRO A 354 22.64 1.42 22.26
C PRO A 354 22.25 2.58 23.18
N GLY A 355 22.11 3.76 22.60
CA GLY A 355 21.43 4.84 23.29
C GLY A 355 19.94 4.84 22.94
N GLY A 356 19.27 5.93 23.28
CA GLY A 356 17.90 6.18 22.90
C GLY A 356 17.68 7.63 22.51
N VAL A 357 16.55 7.88 21.89
CA VAL A 357 16.00 9.21 21.68
C VAL A 357 14.58 9.24 22.23
N THR A 358 14.26 10.31 22.94
CA THR A 358 12.87 10.72 23.14
C THR A 358 12.63 11.98 22.33
N ALA A 359 11.50 12.06 21.65
CA ALA A 359 11.09 13.26 20.96
C ALA A 359 9.72 13.71 21.43
N LYS A 360 9.57 15.03 21.61
CA LYS A 360 8.30 15.69 21.84
C LYS A 360 8.14 16.79 20.79
N VAL A 361 7.13 16.64 19.95
CA VAL A 361 6.83 17.54 18.85
C VAL A 361 5.45 18.15 19.07
N THR A 362 5.39 19.48 19.08
CA THR A 362 4.15 20.23 19.27
C THR A 362 3.92 21.22 18.14
N ASP A 363 2.70 21.75 18.06
CA ASP A 363 2.40 22.98 17.34
C ASP A 363 2.86 24.22 18.15
N GLU A 364 2.54 25.41 17.64
CA GLU A 364 2.84 26.69 18.29
C GLU A 364 2.04 26.98 19.57
N ASN A 365 0.92 26.28 19.78
CA ASN A 365 0.10 26.37 21.00
C ASN A 365 0.60 25.41 22.10
N GLY A 366 1.53 24.51 21.76
CA GLY A 366 2.05 23.48 22.66
C GLY A 366 1.27 22.17 22.64
N ASP A 367 0.32 22.02 21.71
CA ASP A 367 -0.47 20.81 21.53
C ASP A 367 0.33 19.75 20.74
N PRO A 368 0.26 18.46 21.09
CA PRO A 368 0.94 17.41 20.34
C PRO A 368 0.44 17.33 18.89
N ILE A 369 1.37 17.21 17.95
CA ILE A 369 1.06 17.23 16.50
C ILE A 369 1.54 15.95 15.83
N ALA A 370 0.79 15.45 14.85
CA ALA A 370 1.27 14.36 14.00
C ALA A 370 2.51 14.82 13.23
N CYS A 371 3.54 13.98 13.12
CA CYS A 371 4.74 14.36 12.38
C CYS A 371 5.50 13.14 11.86
N LYS A 372 6.38 13.41 10.90
CA LYS A 372 7.38 12.49 10.39
C LYS A 372 8.75 12.89 10.94
N ILE A 373 9.47 11.95 11.57
CA ILE A 373 10.82 12.14 12.12
C ILE A 373 11.80 11.22 11.39
N GLU A 374 12.74 11.79 10.65
CA GLU A 374 13.78 11.05 9.92
C GLU A 374 15.14 11.19 10.63
N PHE A 375 15.84 10.06 10.85
CA PHE A 375 17.18 10.02 11.42
C PHE A 375 18.23 9.69 10.35
N LYS A 376 19.13 10.63 10.04
CA LYS A 376 20.23 10.44 9.09
C LYS A 376 21.53 10.29 9.85
N ALA A 377 22.08 9.09 9.89
CA ALA A 377 23.35 8.84 10.56
C ALA A 377 24.49 9.62 9.89
N LYS A 378 25.31 10.29 10.69
CA LYS A 378 26.54 10.95 10.22
C LYS A 378 27.66 9.93 10.04
N GLU A 379 28.74 10.38 9.39
CA GLU A 379 29.94 9.57 9.19
C GLU A 379 30.41 8.91 10.48
N GLY A 380 30.73 7.61 10.42
CA GLY A 380 31.12 6.81 11.59
C GLY A 380 29.96 6.27 12.44
N THR A 381 28.72 6.66 12.17
CA THR A 381 27.52 6.16 12.87
C THR A 381 26.76 5.16 11.99
N PRO A 382 26.38 3.98 12.51
CA PRO A 382 25.53 3.05 11.78
C PRO A 382 24.16 3.65 11.46
N SER A 383 23.71 3.55 10.20
CA SER A 383 22.37 3.98 9.81
C SER A 383 21.30 3.04 10.38
N PRO A 384 20.29 3.54 11.11
CA PRO A 384 19.23 2.71 11.63
C PRO A 384 18.30 2.25 10.50
N ASN A 385 17.92 0.98 10.55
CA ASN A 385 16.83 0.43 9.74
C ASN A 385 15.83 -0.24 10.68
N PHE A 386 14.73 0.46 10.95
CA PHE A 386 13.67 0.03 11.82
C PHE A 386 12.69 -0.94 11.17
N GLY A 387 12.60 -0.98 9.83
CA GLY A 387 11.61 -1.80 9.13
C GLY A 387 11.63 -1.66 7.60
N PRO A 388 10.97 -2.58 6.87
CA PRO A 388 10.80 -2.52 5.42
C PRO A 388 9.91 -1.35 4.96
N ASP A 389 9.83 -1.11 3.65
CA ASP A 389 8.98 -0.06 3.05
C ASP A 389 7.48 -0.28 3.34
N THR A 390 7.11 -1.50 3.72
CA THR A 390 5.74 -1.95 4.03
C THR A 390 5.39 -1.85 5.51
N ALA A 391 6.31 -1.39 6.36
CA ALA A 391 6.07 -1.23 7.80
C ALA A 391 5.10 -0.08 8.11
N ASP A 392 4.59 -0.04 9.34
CA ASP A 392 3.62 0.96 9.78
C ASP A 392 4.33 2.21 10.36
N TYR A 393 4.52 2.25 11.69
CA TYR A 393 5.11 3.39 12.39
C TYR A 393 6.57 3.65 12.03
N PHE A 394 7.35 2.58 11.81
CA PHE A 394 8.81 2.67 11.69
C PHE A 394 9.27 2.06 10.37
N VAL A 395 9.68 2.92 9.44
CA VAL A 395 9.98 2.57 8.06
C VAL A 395 11.39 3.01 7.74
N LYS A 396 12.33 2.09 7.48
CA LYS A 396 13.76 2.41 7.32
C LYS A 396 14.27 3.25 8.50
N ASN A 397 14.74 4.46 8.26
CA ASN A 397 15.24 5.40 9.23
C ASN A 397 14.19 6.46 9.67
N LEU A 398 12.91 6.21 9.34
CA LEU A 398 11.79 7.11 9.54
C LEU A 398 10.85 6.61 10.65
N ALA A 399 10.28 7.54 11.42
CA ALA A 399 9.17 7.30 12.32
C ALA A 399 7.98 8.19 11.96
N TYR A 400 6.80 7.59 11.79
CA TYR A 400 5.52 8.28 11.72
C TYR A 400 4.91 8.35 13.10
N VAL A 401 4.71 9.56 13.61
CA VAL A 401 4.38 9.81 15.01
C VAL A 401 3.06 10.58 15.07
N PRO A 402 1.91 9.93 15.30
CA PRO A 402 0.60 10.57 15.17
C PRO A 402 0.24 11.54 16.31
N LYS A 403 1.00 11.52 17.41
CA LYS A 403 0.75 12.34 18.62
C LYS A 403 2.01 13.07 19.11
N GLY A 404 2.96 13.34 18.22
CA GLY A 404 4.18 14.09 18.54
C GLY A 404 5.16 13.46 19.53
N GLU A 405 4.86 12.30 20.11
CA GLU A 405 5.68 11.64 21.13
C GLU A 405 6.34 10.37 20.59
N LEU A 406 7.66 10.28 20.73
CA LEU A 406 8.46 9.13 20.31
C LEU A 406 9.43 8.72 21.42
N GLU A 407 9.52 7.43 21.68
CA GLU A 407 10.66 6.81 22.37
C GLU A 407 11.25 5.72 21.46
N ARG A 408 12.54 5.80 21.18
CA ARG A 408 13.20 4.85 20.28
C ARG A 408 14.65 4.59 20.66
N GLN A 409 15.06 3.32 20.62
CA GLN A 409 16.48 2.98 20.67
C GLN A 409 17.17 3.38 19.36
N LEU A 410 18.42 3.81 19.46
CA LEU A 410 19.28 4.13 18.33
C LEU A 410 20.70 3.59 18.56
N PRO A 411 21.43 3.22 17.50
CA PRO A 411 22.87 3.05 17.61
C PRO A 411 23.51 4.29 18.22
N ALA A 412 24.51 4.12 19.08
CA ALA A 412 25.23 5.27 19.61
C ALA A 412 25.99 5.98 18.47
N GLY A 413 25.94 7.32 18.46
CA GLY A 413 26.53 8.14 17.40
C GLY A 413 25.78 9.44 17.18
N SER A 414 26.06 10.10 16.05
CA SER A 414 25.52 11.43 15.72
C SER A 414 24.58 11.34 14.51
N TYR A 415 23.47 12.08 14.57
CA TYR A 415 22.43 12.04 13.55
C TYR A 415 21.98 13.45 13.17
N ASP A 416 21.77 13.70 11.88
CA ASP A 416 20.88 14.78 11.44
C ASP A 416 19.43 14.30 11.55
N VAL A 417 18.58 15.12 12.15
CA VAL A 417 17.15 14.82 12.39
C VAL A 417 16.31 15.82 11.64
N ILE A 418 15.36 15.31 10.85
CA ILE A 418 14.39 16.12 10.10
C ILE A 418 13.01 15.81 10.64
N ILE A 419 12.29 16.83 11.09
CA ILE A 419 10.93 16.73 11.62
C ILE A 419 10.01 17.59 10.75
N SER A 420 8.90 17.01 10.26
CA SER A 420 8.00 17.67 9.30
C SER A 420 6.54 17.23 9.45
N HIS A 421 5.61 18.10 9.00
CA HIS A 421 4.17 17.85 8.96
C HIS A 421 3.53 18.48 7.70
N GLY A 422 3.96 18.06 6.52
CA GLY A 422 3.46 18.61 5.24
C GLY A 422 3.95 20.05 4.94
N PRO A 423 3.55 20.61 3.78
CA PRO A 423 4.03 21.91 3.28
C PRO A 423 3.37 23.13 3.93
N GLU A 424 2.39 22.95 4.81
CA GLU A 424 1.82 24.06 5.58
C GLU A 424 2.73 24.50 6.72
N TYR A 425 3.66 23.61 7.10
CA TYR A 425 4.51 23.76 8.26
C TYR A 425 5.97 23.90 7.85
N ASP A 426 6.69 24.73 8.61
CA ASP A 426 8.15 24.73 8.59
C ASP A 426 8.67 23.39 9.11
N ALA A 427 9.74 22.89 8.49
CA ALA A 427 10.44 21.70 8.97
C ALA A 427 11.52 22.10 9.99
N VAL A 428 11.74 21.24 10.98
CA VAL A 428 12.85 21.38 11.93
C VAL A 428 14.00 20.51 11.46
N PHE A 429 15.16 21.15 11.26
CA PHE A 429 16.43 20.50 10.96
C PHE A 429 17.33 20.66 12.19
N THR A 430 17.70 19.55 12.82
CA THR A 430 18.55 19.57 14.02
C THR A 430 19.55 18.42 14.00
N THR A 431 20.48 18.41 14.95
CA THR A 431 21.41 17.31 15.18
C THR A 431 21.18 16.75 16.58
N VAL A 432 21.31 15.43 16.72
CA VAL A 432 21.29 14.76 18.03
C VAL A 432 22.49 13.83 18.17
N ASP A 433 23.16 13.91 19.32
CA ASP A 433 24.23 13.00 19.70
C ASP A 433 23.70 12.00 20.74
N VAL A 434 23.73 10.72 20.38
CA VAL A 434 23.21 9.62 21.18
C VAL A 434 24.39 8.88 21.80
N ALA A 435 24.63 9.09 23.10
CA ALA A 435 25.68 8.40 23.82
C ALA A 435 25.26 6.96 24.24
N PRO A 436 26.21 6.01 24.33
CA PRO A 436 25.92 4.65 24.80
C PRO A 436 25.22 4.65 26.15
N GLY A 437 24.13 3.90 26.27
CA GLY A 437 23.39 3.78 27.54
C GLY A 437 22.59 5.01 27.95
N LYS A 438 22.59 6.09 27.16
CA LYS A 438 21.89 7.35 27.46
C LYS A 438 20.76 7.60 26.48
N THR A 439 19.77 8.37 26.93
CA THR A 439 18.67 8.86 26.10
C THR A 439 18.92 10.34 25.81
N ALA A 440 18.92 10.71 24.53
CA ALA A 440 18.92 12.09 24.09
C ALA A 440 17.48 12.59 23.92
N ASN A 441 17.25 13.90 24.08
CA ASN A 441 15.92 14.50 23.96
C ASN A 441 15.90 15.41 22.74
N VAL A 442 14.82 15.36 21.98
CA VAL A 442 14.54 16.25 20.84
C VAL A 442 13.18 16.90 21.08
N ASP A 443 13.20 18.15 21.55
CA ASP A 443 12.00 18.98 21.65
C ASP A 443 11.91 19.85 20.40
N ALA A 444 10.77 19.80 19.70
CA ALA A 444 10.56 20.54 18.47
C ALA A 444 9.17 21.17 18.41
N VAL A 445 9.10 22.36 17.82
CA VAL A 445 7.84 23.06 17.54
C VAL A 445 7.72 23.20 16.03
N LEU A 446 6.64 22.66 15.47
CA LEU A 446 6.31 22.83 14.05
C LEU A 446 5.41 24.04 13.90
N LYS A 447 5.93 25.10 13.27
CA LYS A 447 5.20 26.34 13.02
C LYS A 447 4.36 26.19 11.75
N ARG A 448 3.05 26.46 11.80
CA ARG A 448 2.23 26.59 10.59
C ARG A 448 2.58 27.92 9.93
N SER A 449 3.30 27.85 8.82
CA SER A 449 4.02 28.97 8.25
C SER A 449 3.41 29.44 6.92
N VAL A 450 2.56 28.60 6.34
CA VAL A 450 1.73 28.86 5.17
C VAL A 450 0.27 28.90 5.60
N ASP A 451 -0.42 29.97 5.23
CA ASP A 451 -1.85 30.14 5.50
C ASP A 451 -2.66 29.59 4.32
N THR A 452 -3.44 28.56 4.59
CA THR A 452 -4.28 27.83 3.62
C THR A 452 -5.76 28.02 3.90
N SER A 453 -6.14 29.04 4.68
CA SER A 453 -7.53 29.29 5.07
C SER A 453 -8.49 29.26 3.87
N GLY A 454 -9.58 28.51 4.01
CA GLY A 454 -10.56 28.25 2.94
C GLY A 454 -10.20 27.10 2.01
N TRP A 455 -9.15 26.32 2.31
CA TRP A 455 -8.69 25.22 1.48
C TRP A 455 -8.37 23.97 2.31
N VAL A 456 -8.72 22.81 1.78
CA VAL A 456 -8.44 21.49 2.35
C VAL A 456 -7.34 20.81 1.55
N SER A 457 -6.32 20.32 2.24
CA SER A 457 -5.28 19.48 1.66
C SER A 457 -5.79 18.06 1.39
N SER A 458 -5.62 17.57 0.16
CA SER A 458 -6.04 16.23 -0.23
C SER A 458 -5.07 15.46 -1.10
N ASP A 459 -5.21 14.12 -1.06
CA ASP A 459 -4.60 13.17 -1.99
C ASP A 459 -5.66 12.12 -2.35
N PHE A 460 -6.06 12.07 -3.62
CA PHE A 460 -7.16 11.21 -4.06
C PHE A 460 -6.73 9.80 -4.46
N HIS A 461 -5.43 9.49 -4.48
CA HIS A 461 -4.94 8.25 -5.08
C HIS A 461 -3.87 7.61 -4.22
N SER A 462 -4.26 6.56 -3.50
CA SER A 462 -3.35 5.80 -2.65
C SER A 462 -3.78 4.34 -2.51
N HIS A 463 -2.77 3.48 -2.42
CA HIS A 463 -2.93 2.03 -2.35
C HIS A 463 -2.27 1.43 -1.12
N SER A 464 -2.75 0.25 -0.79
CA SER A 464 -2.16 -0.63 0.21
C SER A 464 -2.48 -2.10 -0.13
N SER A 465 -2.23 -3.03 0.77
CA SER A 465 -2.35 -4.48 0.57
C SER A 465 -3.68 -4.94 -0.07
N PRO A 466 -4.87 -4.40 0.26
CA PRO A 466 -6.12 -4.79 -0.37
C PRO A 466 -6.17 -4.58 -1.90
N SER A 467 -5.34 -3.68 -2.44
CA SER A 467 -5.16 -3.51 -3.90
C SER A 467 -4.49 -4.73 -4.55
N GLY A 468 -3.56 -5.39 -3.84
CA GLY A 468 -2.90 -6.63 -4.25
C GLY A 468 -1.67 -6.48 -5.12
N ASP A 469 -1.27 -5.26 -5.46
CA ASP A 469 -0.10 -4.97 -6.29
C ASP A 469 1.09 -4.43 -5.47
N ASN A 470 0.85 -4.15 -4.20
CA ASN A 470 1.77 -3.86 -3.11
C ASN A 470 1.30 -4.61 -1.84
N THR A 471 2.08 -4.55 -0.76
CA THR A 471 1.71 -5.18 0.52
C THR A 471 1.86 -4.27 1.74
N GLY A 472 1.90 -2.94 1.55
CA GLY A 472 1.85 -1.99 2.67
C GLY A 472 0.52 -2.10 3.40
N SER A 473 0.48 -1.99 4.73
CA SER A 473 -0.82 -2.05 5.43
C SER A 473 -1.62 -0.76 5.23
N GLN A 474 -2.97 -0.85 5.23
CA GLN A 474 -3.84 0.34 5.26
C GLN A 474 -3.57 1.22 6.49
N PHE A 475 -3.20 0.61 7.62
CA PHE A 475 -2.88 1.34 8.84
C PHE A 475 -1.62 2.20 8.69
N GLY A 476 -0.56 1.66 8.07
CA GLY A 476 0.65 2.40 7.72
C GLY A 476 0.39 3.51 6.70
N ARG A 477 -0.53 3.29 5.74
CA ARG A 477 -0.97 4.32 4.80
C ARG A 477 -1.60 5.51 5.53
N VAL A 478 -2.54 5.27 6.45
CA VAL A 478 -3.20 6.33 7.23
C VAL A 478 -2.19 7.10 8.09
N LEU A 479 -1.22 6.41 8.71
CA LEU A 479 -0.14 7.06 9.44
C LEU A 479 0.67 8.01 8.55
N ASN A 480 0.98 7.61 7.31
CA ASN A 480 1.72 8.46 6.38
C ASN A 480 0.90 9.67 5.93
N LEU A 481 -0.40 9.50 5.64
CA LEU A 481 -1.31 10.60 5.29
C LEU A 481 -1.41 11.63 6.43
N LEU A 482 -1.58 11.16 7.68
CA LEU A 482 -1.63 12.02 8.86
C LEU A 482 -0.31 12.78 9.06
N ALA A 483 0.83 12.09 8.98
CA ALA A 483 2.12 12.73 9.20
C ALA A 483 2.48 13.76 8.13
N GLU A 484 1.91 13.67 6.92
CA GLU A 484 2.09 14.64 5.82
C GLU A 484 0.97 15.68 5.77
N HIS A 485 0.14 15.76 6.82
CA HIS A 485 -0.96 16.71 6.97
C HIS A 485 -1.98 16.67 5.82
N ILE A 486 -2.36 15.46 5.38
CA ILE A 486 -3.50 15.29 4.47
C ILE A 486 -4.79 15.33 5.29
N GLU A 487 -5.68 16.25 4.96
CA GLU A 487 -6.92 16.51 5.69
C GLU A 487 -8.12 15.80 5.07
N PHE A 488 -8.08 15.50 3.77
CA PHE A 488 -9.07 14.67 3.08
C PHE A 488 -8.43 13.62 2.16
N ALA A 489 -8.76 12.35 2.38
CA ALA A 489 -8.25 11.25 1.56
C ALA A 489 -9.34 10.18 1.31
N PRO A 490 -9.87 10.03 0.08
CA PRO A 490 -10.64 8.85 -0.29
C PRO A 490 -9.79 7.58 -0.26
N CYS A 491 -10.39 6.44 0.09
CA CYS A 491 -9.72 5.14 0.06
C CYS A 491 -9.91 4.49 -1.32
N THR A 492 -8.87 4.48 -2.16
CA THR A 492 -8.98 4.10 -3.58
C THR A 492 -8.23 2.80 -3.90
N GLU A 493 -8.51 1.73 -3.18
CA GLU A 493 -7.88 0.43 -3.44
C GLU A 493 -8.27 -0.13 -4.83
N HIS A 494 -7.36 -0.87 -5.48
CA HIS A 494 -7.61 -1.45 -6.79
C HIS A 494 -8.76 -2.46 -6.76
N ASN A 495 -9.73 -2.24 -7.66
CA ASN A 495 -10.85 -3.13 -7.95
C ASN A 495 -11.64 -3.58 -6.71
N ARG A 496 -11.62 -2.78 -5.64
CA ARG A 496 -12.30 -3.07 -4.39
C ARG A 496 -12.74 -1.79 -3.71
N VAL A 497 -14.02 -1.68 -3.35
CA VAL A 497 -14.46 -0.58 -2.48
C VAL A 497 -13.93 -0.83 -1.07
N SER A 498 -13.24 0.16 -0.50
CA SER A 498 -12.64 0.06 0.84
C SER A 498 -12.78 1.38 1.62
N SER A 499 -12.29 1.44 2.85
CA SER A 499 -12.38 2.62 3.72
C SER A 499 -11.24 2.71 4.73
N TYR A 500 -10.76 3.92 5.01
CA TYR A 500 -9.77 4.19 6.08
C TYR A 500 -10.41 4.46 7.45
N GLU A 501 -11.74 4.54 7.55
CA GLU A 501 -12.46 4.99 8.75
C GLU A 501 -12.09 4.19 10.01
N GLY A 502 -11.93 2.87 9.89
CA GLY A 502 -11.55 2.01 11.02
C GLY A 502 -10.14 2.31 11.55
N HIS A 503 -9.20 2.61 10.65
CA HIS A 503 -7.82 2.95 11.00
C HIS A 503 -7.71 4.36 11.61
N ILE A 504 -8.45 5.33 11.08
CA ILE A 504 -8.51 6.70 11.63
C ILE A 504 -9.08 6.70 13.04
N LYS A 505 -10.15 5.93 13.29
CA LYS A 505 -10.71 5.73 14.64
C LYS A 505 -9.73 5.07 15.59
N ARG A 506 -9.02 4.03 15.14
CA ARG A 506 -7.99 3.35 15.93
C ARG A 506 -6.86 4.30 16.36
N LEU A 507 -6.53 5.29 15.53
CA LEU A 507 -5.52 6.30 15.81
C LEU A 507 -6.03 7.51 16.61
N ASP A 508 -7.34 7.58 16.86
CA ASP A 508 -7.99 8.75 17.48
C ASP A 508 -7.70 10.05 16.68
N ALA A 509 -7.76 9.93 15.34
CA ALA A 509 -7.34 10.98 14.41
C ALA A 509 -8.50 11.60 13.61
N SER A 510 -9.75 11.38 14.04
CA SER A 510 -10.95 11.83 13.30
C SER A 510 -11.08 13.37 13.23
N SER A 511 -10.37 14.11 14.08
CA SER A 511 -10.28 15.58 14.04
C SER A 511 -9.14 16.09 13.14
N GLN A 512 -8.29 15.22 12.61
CA GLN A 512 -7.10 15.59 11.82
C GLN A 512 -7.24 15.20 10.34
N ILE A 513 -8.07 14.19 10.03
CA ILE A 513 -8.30 13.72 8.67
C ILE A 513 -9.73 13.24 8.49
N ARG A 514 -10.30 13.55 7.32
CA ARG A 514 -11.56 13.04 6.82
C ARG A 514 -11.31 12.05 5.68
N THR A 515 -12.13 11.00 5.62
CA THR A 515 -12.05 10.00 4.55
C THR A 515 -13.44 9.66 4.03
N VAL A 516 -13.47 9.02 2.87
CA VAL A 516 -14.67 8.41 2.31
C VAL A 516 -14.31 7.10 1.62
N SER A 517 -15.26 6.17 1.59
CA SER A 517 -15.08 4.95 0.82
C SER A 517 -15.04 5.24 -0.67
N GLY A 518 -14.10 4.61 -1.35
CA GLY A 518 -13.92 4.73 -2.78
C GLY A 518 -13.31 3.46 -3.33
N MET A 519 -12.91 3.53 -4.58
CA MET A 519 -12.10 2.50 -5.22
C MET A 519 -11.28 3.13 -6.34
N GLU A 520 -10.26 2.42 -6.78
CA GLU A 520 -9.71 2.60 -8.10
C GLU A 520 -10.11 1.41 -8.98
N LEU A 521 -10.92 1.63 -10.01
CA LEU A 521 -11.26 0.57 -10.95
C LEU A 521 -10.20 0.48 -12.06
N THR A 522 -9.41 -0.59 -12.03
CA THR A 522 -8.21 -0.79 -12.85
C THR A 522 -8.46 -1.88 -13.89
N GLY A 523 -8.81 -1.43 -15.09
CA GLY A 523 -9.06 -2.23 -16.28
C GLY A 523 -7.85 -2.32 -17.23
N SER A 524 -8.10 -2.82 -18.43
CA SER A 524 -7.10 -2.93 -19.50
C SER A 524 -7.62 -2.26 -20.77
N PRO A 525 -6.77 -1.54 -21.54
CA PRO A 525 -5.36 -1.24 -21.26
C PRO A 525 -5.21 -0.18 -20.15
N LEU A 526 -4.19 -0.35 -19.30
CA LEU A 526 -4.00 0.46 -18.08
C LEU A 526 -3.98 1.98 -18.33
N ARG A 527 -3.34 2.43 -19.41
CA ARG A 527 -3.24 3.88 -19.73
C ARG A 527 -4.56 4.54 -20.17
N LEU A 528 -5.62 3.76 -20.36
CA LEU A 528 -6.94 4.26 -20.75
C LEU A 528 -8.03 3.98 -19.72
N ASN A 529 -7.84 2.94 -18.91
CA ASN A 529 -8.96 2.30 -18.22
C ASN A 529 -8.67 2.12 -16.74
N HIS A 530 -8.42 3.24 -16.07
CA HIS A 530 -7.98 3.33 -14.69
C HIS A 530 -8.63 4.56 -14.07
N GLN A 531 -9.58 4.36 -13.15
CA GLN A 531 -10.39 5.46 -12.60
C GLN A 531 -10.54 5.39 -11.09
N ASN A 532 -10.23 6.49 -10.40
CA ASN A 532 -10.65 6.68 -9.01
C ASN A 532 -12.12 7.09 -8.97
N VAL A 533 -12.84 6.53 -8.01
CA VAL A 533 -14.26 6.78 -7.83
C VAL A 533 -14.59 6.90 -6.35
N PHE A 534 -15.18 8.03 -5.95
CA PHE A 534 -15.61 8.27 -4.57
C PHE A 534 -16.69 9.37 -4.49
N PRO A 535 -17.64 9.31 -3.53
CA PRO A 535 -17.95 8.19 -2.66
C PRO A 535 -18.49 6.96 -3.41
N MET A 536 -18.22 5.77 -2.86
CA MET A 536 -18.79 4.49 -3.28
C MET A 536 -19.40 3.76 -2.08
N LYS A 537 -20.46 2.98 -2.30
CA LYS A 537 -21.08 2.19 -1.22
C LYS A 537 -20.18 1.00 -0.85
N TYR A 538 -19.59 1.07 0.34
CA TYR A 538 -18.80 -0.05 0.86
C TYR A 538 -19.70 -1.16 1.43
N THR A 539 -19.52 -2.38 0.93
CA THR A 539 -20.14 -3.60 1.46
C THR A 539 -19.06 -4.54 1.98
N PRO A 540 -18.67 -4.45 3.27
CA PRO A 540 -17.64 -5.29 3.87
C PRO A 540 -17.88 -6.78 3.65
N HIS A 541 -16.81 -7.54 3.44
CA HIS A 541 -16.83 -9.00 3.26
C HIS A 541 -17.70 -9.49 2.10
N ALA A 542 -18.04 -8.62 1.14
CA ALA A 542 -18.50 -9.00 -0.19
C ALA A 542 -17.30 -9.05 -1.15
N GLN A 543 -17.45 -9.78 -2.27
CA GLN A 543 -16.46 -9.74 -3.35
C GLN A 543 -16.28 -8.28 -3.80
N ASP A 544 -15.03 -7.86 -3.97
CA ASP A 544 -14.65 -6.51 -4.43
C ASP A 544 -15.21 -5.37 -3.54
N GLY A 545 -15.54 -5.66 -2.27
CA GLY A 545 -16.16 -4.68 -1.37
C GLY A 545 -17.54 -4.20 -1.82
N GLY A 546 -18.18 -4.92 -2.75
CA GLY A 546 -19.42 -4.50 -3.40
C GLY A 546 -19.24 -3.59 -4.62
N GLY A 547 -18.01 -3.43 -5.12
CA GLY A 547 -17.72 -2.62 -6.31
C GLY A 547 -18.08 -3.28 -7.66
N PRO A 548 -18.12 -2.50 -8.75
CA PRO A 548 -18.25 -3.01 -10.11
C PRO A 548 -17.01 -3.81 -10.56
N VAL A 549 -17.20 -4.63 -11.60
CA VAL A 549 -16.09 -5.32 -12.29
C VAL A 549 -15.55 -4.49 -13.45
N THR A 550 -14.34 -4.81 -13.91
CA THR A 550 -13.68 -4.12 -15.02
C THR A 550 -14.29 -4.48 -16.39
N ASP A 551 -13.98 -3.67 -17.41
CA ASP A 551 -14.27 -3.95 -18.82
C ASP A 551 -13.00 -3.70 -19.66
N ILE A 552 -12.96 -4.17 -20.90
CA ILE A 552 -11.87 -3.80 -21.84
C ILE A 552 -12.16 -2.48 -22.56
N SER A 553 -13.44 -2.08 -22.60
CA SER A 553 -13.87 -0.80 -23.16
C SER A 553 -13.88 0.27 -22.06
N PRO A 554 -13.08 1.34 -22.19
CA PRO A 554 -13.14 2.49 -21.27
C PRO A 554 -14.55 3.08 -21.18
N GLU A 555 -15.26 3.17 -22.31
CA GLU A 555 -16.64 3.69 -22.35
C GLU A 555 -17.59 2.82 -21.51
N THR A 556 -17.56 1.50 -21.68
CA THR A 556 -18.41 0.59 -20.90
C THR A 556 -18.05 0.63 -19.42
N GLN A 557 -16.77 0.73 -19.08
CA GLN A 557 -16.31 0.76 -17.70
C GLN A 557 -16.74 2.05 -16.99
N ILE A 558 -16.49 3.22 -17.61
CA ILE A 558 -16.84 4.52 -17.06
C ILE A 558 -18.37 4.68 -16.96
N GLU A 559 -19.13 4.27 -17.99
CA GLU A 559 -20.59 4.28 -17.94
C GLU A 559 -21.12 3.37 -16.81
N ARG A 560 -20.51 2.19 -16.61
CA ARG A 560 -20.86 1.29 -15.51
C ARG A 560 -20.62 1.94 -14.15
N ILE A 561 -19.49 2.63 -13.97
CA ILE A 561 -19.16 3.37 -12.74
C ILE A 561 -20.22 4.45 -12.47
N ALA A 562 -20.52 5.28 -13.47
CA ALA A 562 -21.48 6.37 -13.36
C ALA A 562 -22.88 5.89 -12.97
N LEU A 563 -23.27 4.71 -13.47
CA LEU A 563 -24.57 4.10 -13.19
C LEU A 563 -24.59 3.25 -11.90
N TRP A 564 -23.42 2.95 -11.31
CA TRP A 564 -23.30 2.12 -10.11
C TRP A 564 -23.91 2.80 -8.88
N ASP A 565 -24.26 2.01 -7.86
CA ASP A 565 -24.85 2.48 -6.59
C ASP A 565 -26.06 3.42 -6.82
N ASP A 566 -27.02 2.95 -7.62
CA ASP A 566 -28.25 3.69 -7.95
C ASP A 566 -28.02 5.10 -8.53
N ARG A 567 -26.95 5.26 -9.32
CA ARG A 567 -26.51 6.56 -9.88
C ARG A 567 -26.21 7.60 -8.79
N SER A 568 -25.64 7.17 -7.67
CA SER A 568 -25.19 8.10 -6.63
C SER A 568 -24.23 9.14 -7.20
N GLN A 569 -24.27 10.37 -6.67
CA GLN A 569 -23.24 11.37 -7.00
C GLN A 569 -21.87 10.88 -6.55
N LYS A 570 -20.86 11.06 -7.39
CA LYS A 570 -19.48 10.65 -7.13
C LYS A 570 -18.55 11.36 -8.10
N VAL A 571 -17.35 11.65 -7.63
CA VAL A 571 -16.23 12.04 -8.48
C VAL A 571 -15.76 10.79 -9.24
N ILE A 572 -15.70 10.88 -10.56
CA ILE A 572 -15.06 9.94 -11.46
C ILE A 572 -13.81 10.62 -12.02
N GLN A 573 -12.67 10.25 -11.45
CA GLN A 573 -11.36 10.73 -11.86
C GLN A 573 -10.76 9.79 -12.89
N GLN A 574 -10.26 10.33 -14.00
CA GLN A 574 -9.41 9.59 -14.92
C GLN A 574 -7.94 9.64 -14.47
N ASN A 575 -7.37 8.49 -14.13
CA ASN A 575 -6.02 8.41 -13.56
C ASN A 575 -4.96 8.31 -14.65
N HIS A 576 -3.84 9.01 -14.43
CA HIS A 576 -2.62 9.11 -15.24
C HIS A 576 -2.76 8.62 -16.71
N PRO A 577 -3.63 9.26 -17.53
CA PRO A 577 -4.00 8.72 -18.83
C PRO A 577 -2.96 9.03 -19.91
N ASP A 578 -2.96 8.22 -20.97
CA ASP A 578 -2.51 8.72 -22.26
C ASP A 578 -3.64 9.56 -22.88
N ILE A 579 -3.57 10.89 -22.71
CA ILE A 579 -4.59 11.83 -23.21
C ILE A 579 -4.83 11.68 -24.72
N GLY A 580 -3.76 11.47 -25.50
CA GLY A 580 -3.89 11.31 -26.95
C GLY A 580 -4.67 10.05 -27.30
N TRP A 581 -4.34 8.95 -26.65
CA TRP A 581 -5.06 7.69 -26.83
C TRP A 581 -6.53 7.79 -26.39
N LEU A 582 -6.81 8.45 -25.26
CA LEU A 582 -8.16 8.52 -24.71
C LEU A 582 -9.08 9.45 -25.51
N PHE A 583 -8.58 10.62 -25.92
CA PHE A 583 -9.42 11.66 -26.52
C PHE A 583 -9.38 11.69 -28.04
N TYR A 584 -8.32 11.18 -28.67
CA TYR A 584 -8.06 11.43 -30.08
C TYR A 584 -7.58 10.20 -30.86
N ASP A 585 -7.47 8.99 -30.31
CA ASP A 585 -6.92 7.84 -31.06
C ASP A 585 -7.50 6.51 -30.58
N LYS A 586 -8.81 6.31 -30.68
CA LYS A 586 -9.55 5.16 -30.11
C LYS A 586 -8.93 3.81 -30.50
N ASP A 587 -8.51 3.65 -31.75
CA ASP A 587 -7.91 2.42 -32.26
C ASP A 587 -6.38 2.32 -32.01
N GLY A 588 -5.76 3.40 -31.52
CA GLY A 588 -4.36 3.46 -31.14
C GLY A 588 -3.42 3.34 -32.32
N ASN A 589 -3.85 3.77 -33.51
CA ASN A 589 -3.12 3.64 -34.77
C ASN A 589 -2.20 4.86 -35.05
N GLY A 590 -2.25 5.89 -34.20
CA GLY A 590 -1.47 7.13 -34.35
C GLY A 590 -2.11 8.16 -35.29
N THR A 591 -3.37 7.99 -35.67
CA THR A 591 -4.15 8.91 -36.51
C THR A 591 -5.31 9.46 -35.70
N PRO A 592 -5.52 10.79 -35.69
CA PRO A 592 -6.62 11.38 -34.93
C PRO A 592 -8.00 10.85 -35.33
N ASP A 593 -8.79 10.44 -34.34
CA ASP A 593 -10.22 10.11 -34.44
C ASP A 593 -11.00 10.73 -33.26
N LYS A 594 -12.19 10.20 -32.94
CA LYS A 594 -13.06 10.74 -31.89
C LYS A 594 -12.72 10.29 -30.46
N GLY A 595 -11.71 9.42 -30.30
CA GLY A 595 -11.40 8.80 -29.01
C GLY A 595 -12.59 8.05 -28.42
N PHE A 596 -12.65 7.99 -27.10
CA PHE A 596 -13.71 7.31 -26.34
C PHE A 596 -14.84 8.27 -25.97
N GLU A 597 -15.50 8.88 -26.96
CA GLU A 597 -16.45 10.01 -26.79
C GLU A 597 -17.58 9.79 -25.79
N ARG A 598 -18.03 8.53 -25.61
CA ARG A 598 -19.09 8.22 -24.63
C ARG A 598 -18.63 8.35 -23.18
N SER A 599 -17.33 8.27 -22.92
CA SER A 599 -16.74 8.42 -21.58
C SER A 599 -16.73 9.86 -21.10
N PHE A 600 -16.64 10.84 -22.01
CA PHE A 600 -16.26 12.21 -21.66
C PHE A 600 -17.27 12.91 -20.73
N GLN A 601 -18.56 12.69 -20.95
CA GLN A 601 -19.64 13.26 -20.13
C GLN A 601 -19.72 12.69 -18.70
N HIS A 602 -18.95 11.64 -18.41
CA HIS A 602 -18.95 10.94 -17.13
C HIS A 602 -17.64 11.14 -16.35
N MET A 603 -16.67 11.86 -16.90
CA MET A 603 -15.42 12.17 -16.21
C MET A 603 -15.49 13.58 -15.65
N ASP A 604 -15.22 13.72 -14.35
CA ASP A 604 -15.27 15.01 -13.68
C ASP A 604 -13.89 15.69 -13.67
N ILE A 605 -12.86 14.88 -13.41
CA ILE A 605 -11.48 15.34 -13.25
C ILE A 605 -10.48 14.37 -13.90
N ILE A 606 -9.28 14.86 -14.21
CA ILE A 606 -8.23 14.10 -14.89
C ILE A 606 -6.87 14.36 -14.25
N GLU A 607 -6.10 13.30 -14.04
CA GLU A 607 -4.75 13.46 -13.52
C GLU A 607 -3.80 14.02 -14.59
N ILE A 608 -3.04 15.07 -14.25
CA ILE A 608 -2.10 15.73 -15.16
C ILE A 608 -0.63 15.67 -14.71
N HIS A 609 -0.32 14.73 -13.81
CA HIS A 609 1.05 14.48 -13.35
C HIS A 609 1.99 14.07 -14.52
N PRO A 610 3.28 14.45 -14.52
CA PRO A 610 3.97 15.36 -13.58
C PRO A 610 3.68 16.86 -13.80
N ILE A 611 3.31 17.58 -12.73
CA ILE A 611 2.97 19.01 -12.85
C ILE A 611 4.15 19.96 -12.99
N ALA A 612 5.36 19.55 -12.60
CA ALA A 612 6.58 20.32 -12.90
C ALA A 612 6.78 20.52 -14.41
N ASN A 613 6.08 19.75 -15.24
CA ASN A 613 6.09 19.89 -16.69
C ASN A 613 5.36 21.15 -17.17
N ALA A 614 4.54 21.77 -16.32
CA ALA A 614 3.99 23.11 -16.56
C ALA A 614 5.10 24.17 -16.73
N LEU A 615 6.29 23.97 -16.14
CA LEU A 615 7.43 24.88 -16.32
C LEU A 615 8.03 24.80 -17.73
N ARG A 616 7.70 23.75 -18.49
CA ARG A 616 8.26 23.45 -19.80
C ARG A 616 7.15 23.48 -20.85
N TRP A 617 7.04 24.59 -21.59
CA TRP A 617 6.07 24.72 -22.67
C TRP A 617 6.50 23.95 -23.93
N VAL A 618 6.45 22.62 -23.86
CA VAL A 618 6.80 21.69 -24.94
C VAL A 618 5.81 20.53 -25.01
N PRO A 619 5.47 20.01 -26.21
CA PRO A 619 4.45 18.97 -26.38
C PRO A 619 4.92 17.58 -25.93
N ASN A 620 6.23 17.36 -25.85
CA ASN A 620 6.81 16.06 -25.55
C ASN A 620 7.94 16.19 -24.53
N GLU A 621 8.10 15.16 -23.73
CA GLU A 621 9.17 15.03 -22.76
C GLU A 621 10.14 13.94 -23.15
N THR A 622 11.39 14.15 -22.78
CA THR A 622 12.45 13.16 -22.89
C THR A 622 12.99 12.87 -21.49
N LEU A 623 12.72 11.66 -21.01
CA LEU A 623 13.31 11.08 -19.82
C LEU A 623 14.39 10.06 -20.26
N PRO A 624 15.37 9.72 -19.39
CA PRO A 624 16.37 8.71 -19.73
C PRO A 624 15.73 7.40 -20.23
N GLY A 625 16.00 7.05 -21.49
CA GLY A 625 15.49 5.85 -22.17
C GLY A 625 14.02 5.90 -22.61
N ARG A 626 13.38 7.07 -22.56
CA ARG A 626 11.91 7.20 -22.53
C ARG A 626 11.45 8.52 -23.17
N LYS A 627 10.62 8.48 -24.22
CA LYS A 627 9.95 9.66 -24.79
C LYS A 627 8.44 9.51 -24.61
N GLY A 628 7.77 10.56 -24.15
CA GLY A 628 6.33 10.58 -23.91
C GLY A 628 5.74 11.96 -24.13
N HIS A 629 4.43 12.05 -24.02
CA HIS A 629 3.73 13.33 -24.04
C HIS A 629 3.98 14.14 -22.76
N ASN A 630 3.94 15.46 -22.90
CA ASN A 630 3.76 16.33 -21.75
C ASN A 630 2.26 16.39 -21.41
N THR A 631 1.87 15.75 -20.31
CA THR A 631 0.46 15.64 -19.91
C THR A 631 -0.19 17.01 -19.70
N VAL A 632 0.53 17.97 -19.08
CA VAL A 632 0.03 19.33 -18.84
C VAL A 632 -0.18 20.08 -20.17
N PHE A 633 0.75 19.94 -21.12
CA PHE A 633 0.61 20.55 -22.45
C PHE A 633 -0.61 20.00 -23.19
N ASN A 634 -0.79 18.68 -23.19
CA ASN A 634 -1.92 18.02 -23.82
C ASN A 634 -3.25 18.38 -23.16
N TRP A 635 -3.27 18.53 -21.83
CA TRP A 635 -4.44 19.02 -21.10
C TRP A 635 -4.83 20.44 -21.53
N MET A 636 -3.87 21.35 -21.70
CA MET A 636 -4.16 22.69 -22.24
C MET A 636 -4.70 22.64 -23.68
N GLN A 637 -4.25 21.68 -24.51
CA GLN A 637 -4.87 21.44 -25.82
C GLN A 637 -6.33 20.96 -25.68
N LEU A 638 -6.65 20.06 -24.73
CA LEU A 638 -8.04 19.64 -24.46
C LEU A 638 -8.93 20.84 -24.13
N LEU A 639 -8.47 21.73 -23.23
CA LEU A 639 -9.21 22.95 -22.88
C LEU A 639 -9.47 23.82 -24.13
N ASN A 640 -8.46 23.98 -25.00
CA ASN A 640 -8.60 24.73 -26.25
C ASN A 640 -9.57 24.08 -27.24
N GLN A 641 -9.78 22.76 -27.17
CA GLN A 641 -10.76 22.04 -28.00
C GLN A 641 -12.18 22.04 -27.39
N GLY A 642 -12.37 22.63 -26.20
CA GLY A 642 -13.68 22.77 -25.56
C GLY A 642 -14.03 21.69 -24.53
N PHE A 643 -13.07 20.84 -24.15
CA PHE A 643 -13.25 19.95 -23.01
C PHE A 643 -13.08 20.73 -21.71
N GLN A 644 -14.14 20.82 -20.90
CA GLN A 644 -14.09 21.37 -19.54
C GLN A 644 -13.82 20.24 -18.53
N ILE A 645 -12.62 19.65 -18.61
CA ILE A 645 -12.16 18.63 -17.66
C ILE A 645 -11.02 19.19 -16.81
N TYR A 646 -11.20 19.14 -15.49
CA TYR A 646 -10.29 19.81 -14.55
C TYR A 646 -9.13 18.89 -14.16
N GLY A 647 -7.92 19.47 -14.09
CA GLY A 647 -6.71 18.74 -13.72
C GLY A 647 -6.64 18.47 -12.23
N VAL A 648 -6.12 17.31 -11.83
CA VAL A 648 -5.70 16.95 -10.47
C VAL A 648 -4.31 16.32 -10.48
N VAL A 649 -3.70 16.17 -9.30
CA VAL A 649 -2.47 15.41 -9.07
C VAL A 649 -2.57 14.54 -7.84
N ASN A 650 -2.02 13.34 -7.91
CA ASN A 650 -2.05 12.42 -6.78
C ASN A 650 -0.77 11.61 -6.69
N THR A 651 -0.48 11.05 -5.51
CA THR A 651 0.79 10.35 -5.30
C THR A 651 0.84 8.97 -5.92
N ASP A 652 -0.31 8.32 -6.12
CA ASP A 652 -0.41 6.91 -6.48
C ASP A 652 0.50 6.06 -5.57
N ALA A 653 0.42 6.34 -4.27
CA ALA A 653 1.39 5.81 -3.34
C ALA A 653 1.11 4.34 -3.01
N HIS A 654 2.15 3.50 -3.05
CA HIS A 654 2.05 2.04 -2.84
C HIS A 654 2.76 1.53 -1.59
N TYR A 655 3.72 2.30 -1.07
CA TYR A 655 4.51 1.93 0.12
C TYR A 655 4.61 3.11 1.08
N ASN A 656 5.15 2.86 2.28
CA ASN A 656 5.13 3.80 3.39
C ASN A 656 6.48 4.53 3.58
N TYR A 657 7.47 4.38 2.71
CA TYR A 657 8.72 5.15 2.83
C TYR A 657 8.64 6.44 2.01
N HIS A 658 8.26 7.56 2.64
CA HIS A 658 7.93 8.84 1.97
C HIS A 658 6.91 8.67 0.83
N GLY A 659 5.95 7.75 0.98
CA GLY A 659 5.03 7.38 -0.09
C GLY A 659 4.02 8.48 -0.42
N SER A 660 3.38 9.03 0.60
CA SER A 660 2.29 10.00 0.49
C SER A 660 2.77 11.45 0.68
N GLY A 661 1.92 12.43 0.37
CA GLY A 661 2.17 13.84 0.67
C GLY A 661 3.08 14.60 -0.30
N GLY A 662 3.71 13.89 -1.25
CA GLY A 662 4.55 14.50 -2.29
C GLY A 662 3.76 15.21 -3.40
N LEU A 663 2.45 14.95 -3.51
CA LEU A 663 1.51 15.59 -4.42
C LEU A 663 0.20 15.84 -3.68
N ARG A 664 -0.47 16.95 -3.99
CA ARG A 664 -1.62 17.46 -3.24
C ARG A 664 -2.58 18.21 -4.15
N ASN A 665 -3.88 18.02 -3.92
CA ASN A 665 -4.92 18.93 -4.41
C ASN A 665 -5.41 19.76 -3.23
N TRP A 666 -5.37 21.08 -3.36
CA TRP A 666 -6.01 22.00 -2.42
C TRP A 666 -7.43 22.24 -2.88
N ILE A 667 -8.41 21.76 -2.14
CA ILE A 667 -9.84 21.86 -2.50
C ILE A 667 -10.45 23.04 -1.76
N GLN A 668 -11.18 23.90 -2.45
CA GLN A 668 -11.88 25.00 -1.79
C GLN A 668 -12.89 24.45 -0.77
N SER A 669 -12.90 25.02 0.43
CA SER A 669 -13.67 24.55 1.57
C SER A 669 -14.24 25.71 2.37
N SER A 670 -15.44 25.51 2.91
CA SER A 670 -16.10 26.39 3.87
C SER A 670 -15.53 26.27 5.29
N THR A 671 -14.62 25.32 5.54
CA THR A 671 -13.98 25.09 6.84
C THR A 671 -12.54 24.64 6.72
N ASP A 672 -11.71 25.07 7.68
CA ASP A 672 -10.32 24.65 7.90
C ASP A 672 -10.17 23.60 9.00
N ASP A 673 -11.29 23.06 9.51
CA ASP A 673 -11.30 22.03 10.55
C ASP A 673 -11.53 20.65 9.89
N PRO A 674 -10.53 19.77 9.85
CA PRO A 674 -10.66 18.47 9.19
C PRO A 674 -11.82 17.62 9.72
N GLY A 675 -12.13 17.74 11.01
CA GLY A 675 -13.24 17.04 11.64
C GLY A 675 -14.63 17.52 11.19
N LYS A 676 -14.71 18.70 10.56
CA LYS A 676 -15.95 19.30 10.04
C LYS A 676 -16.08 19.23 8.52
N ILE A 677 -15.09 18.68 7.80
CA ILE A 677 -15.13 18.55 6.35
C ILE A 677 -16.38 17.79 5.90
N SER A 678 -17.15 18.42 5.00
CA SER A 678 -18.29 17.80 4.32
C SER A 678 -17.82 17.01 3.11
N ILE A 679 -18.15 15.71 3.07
CA ILE A 679 -17.85 14.86 1.91
C ILE A 679 -18.51 15.42 0.65
N GLN A 680 -19.75 15.90 0.77
CA GLN A 680 -20.49 16.44 -0.37
C GLN A 680 -19.82 17.70 -0.93
N GLU A 681 -19.30 18.57 -0.06
CA GLU A 681 -18.58 19.77 -0.51
C GLU A 681 -17.29 19.42 -1.24
N MET A 682 -16.53 18.41 -0.75
CA MET A 682 -15.32 17.96 -1.42
C MET A 682 -15.61 17.37 -2.80
N VAL A 683 -16.72 16.62 -2.94
CA VAL A 683 -17.20 16.11 -4.23
C VAL A 683 -17.57 17.27 -5.15
N ASP A 684 -18.47 18.16 -4.70
CA ASP A 684 -18.97 19.28 -5.51
C ASP A 684 -17.84 20.23 -5.95
N ALA A 685 -16.92 20.56 -5.05
CA ALA A 685 -15.78 21.43 -5.35
C ALA A 685 -14.81 20.77 -6.33
N SER A 686 -14.62 19.45 -6.23
CA SER A 686 -13.76 18.70 -7.16
C SER A 686 -14.38 18.61 -8.55
N GLU A 687 -15.68 18.26 -8.65
CA GLU A 687 -16.44 18.23 -9.91
C GLU A 687 -16.46 19.60 -10.60
N GLN A 688 -16.43 20.68 -9.82
CA GLN A 688 -16.47 22.06 -10.32
C GLN A 688 -15.06 22.66 -10.52
N GLY A 689 -13.99 21.86 -10.41
CA GLY A 689 -12.62 22.28 -10.67
C GLY A 689 -12.07 23.32 -9.68
N ARG A 690 -12.71 23.50 -8.52
CA ARG A 690 -12.30 24.46 -7.47
C ARG A 690 -11.16 23.91 -6.64
N LEU A 691 -10.06 23.63 -7.33
CA LEU A 691 -8.86 23.05 -6.74
C LEU A 691 -7.57 23.54 -7.42
N ILE A 692 -6.51 23.56 -6.60
CA ILE A 692 -5.14 23.90 -7.01
C ILE A 692 -4.28 22.65 -6.88
N MET A 693 -3.49 22.36 -7.90
CA MET A 693 -2.55 21.24 -7.92
C MET A 693 -1.19 21.69 -7.44
N SER A 694 -0.56 20.92 -6.53
CA SER A 694 0.74 21.25 -5.98
C SER A 694 1.56 20.02 -5.58
N ASN A 695 2.88 20.14 -5.61
CA ASN A 695 3.80 19.21 -4.96
C ASN A 695 4.57 19.86 -3.78
N GLY A 696 4.18 21.07 -3.39
CA GLY A 696 4.83 21.85 -2.35
C GLY A 696 4.18 23.23 -2.18
N PRO A 697 4.43 24.21 -3.08
CA PRO A 697 3.96 25.58 -2.91
C PRO A 697 2.44 25.68 -2.75
N PHE A 698 1.96 26.54 -1.86
CA PHE A 698 0.54 26.88 -1.82
C PHE A 698 0.32 28.10 -2.72
N LEU A 699 -0.52 27.94 -3.73
CA LEU A 699 -0.88 28.95 -4.71
C LEU A 699 -2.34 29.33 -4.50
N GLU A 700 -2.59 30.60 -4.21
CA GLU A 700 -3.91 31.19 -4.10
C GLU A 700 -4.12 32.14 -5.26
N VAL A 701 -5.27 32.01 -5.93
CA VAL A 701 -5.62 32.81 -7.10
C VAL A 701 -7.08 33.22 -7.05
N GLU A 702 -7.32 34.53 -7.17
CA GLU A 702 -8.64 35.12 -7.31
C GLU A 702 -8.69 35.98 -8.58
N PHE A 703 -9.77 35.86 -9.34
CA PHE A 703 -10.02 36.61 -10.57
C PHE A 703 -11.21 37.55 -10.37
N SER A 704 -11.08 38.79 -10.80
CA SER A 704 -12.18 39.76 -10.75
C SER A 704 -12.30 40.55 -12.06
N ALA A 705 -13.53 40.93 -12.37
CA ALA A 705 -13.90 41.77 -13.50
C ALA A 705 -14.95 42.79 -13.08
N LYS A 706 -15.11 43.84 -13.88
CA LYS A 706 -16.03 44.94 -13.58
C LYS A 706 -17.47 44.45 -13.38
N ASN A 707 -18.08 44.84 -12.26
CA ASN A 707 -19.45 44.48 -11.87
C ASN A 707 -19.72 42.97 -11.72
N GLN A 708 -18.67 42.14 -11.60
CA GLN A 708 -18.80 40.72 -11.29
C GLN A 708 -18.37 40.43 -9.86
N LYS A 709 -18.83 39.30 -9.32
CA LYS A 709 -18.22 38.71 -8.14
C LYS A 709 -16.87 38.12 -8.54
N SER A 710 -15.91 38.18 -7.63
CA SER A 710 -14.66 37.44 -7.80
C SER A 710 -14.91 35.94 -7.88
N VAL A 711 -14.07 35.25 -8.63
CA VAL A 711 -14.11 33.80 -8.82
C VAL A 711 -12.72 33.20 -8.67
N THR A 712 -12.67 31.89 -8.44
CA THR A 712 -11.42 31.11 -8.41
C THR A 712 -11.42 30.03 -9.49
N SER A 713 -10.37 29.22 -9.50
CA SER A 713 -10.17 28.11 -10.44
C SER A 713 -11.43 27.26 -10.61
N GLY A 714 -11.70 26.82 -11.83
CA GLY A 714 -12.86 25.97 -12.16
C GLY A 714 -14.13 26.74 -12.53
N GLN A 715 -14.20 28.04 -12.21
CA GLN A 715 -15.39 28.87 -12.41
C GLN A 715 -15.31 29.75 -13.67
N ASP A 716 -16.48 30.22 -14.11
CA ASP A 716 -16.62 31.16 -15.22
C ASP A 716 -16.60 32.62 -14.71
N LEU A 717 -16.00 33.53 -15.50
CA LEU A 717 -15.97 34.97 -15.24
C LEU A 717 -16.43 35.75 -16.47
N ALA A 718 -17.49 36.55 -16.33
CA ALA A 718 -17.87 37.49 -17.39
C ALA A 718 -16.98 38.75 -17.36
N ALA A 719 -16.37 39.12 -18.48
CA ALA A 719 -15.51 40.30 -18.59
C ALA A 719 -15.83 41.06 -19.88
N SER A 720 -17.00 41.72 -19.92
CA SER A 720 -17.51 42.40 -21.13
C SER A 720 -16.65 43.55 -21.65
N ASP A 721 -15.82 44.15 -20.81
CA ASP A 721 -14.82 45.16 -21.22
C ASP A 721 -13.44 44.55 -21.49
N GLY A 722 -13.30 43.22 -21.38
CA GLY A 722 -12.06 42.48 -21.56
C GLY A 722 -11.01 42.70 -20.47
N GLU A 723 -11.32 43.44 -19.41
CA GLU A 723 -10.37 43.71 -18.31
C GLU A 723 -10.54 42.67 -17.21
N VAL A 724 -9.46 41.92 -16.93
CA VAL A 724 -9.43 40.94 -15.85
C VAL A 724 -8.30 41.30 -14.88
N LYS A 725 -8.61 41.34 -13.59
CA LYS A 725 -7.63 41.43 -12.51
C LYS A 725 -7.42 40.06 -11.90
N ILE A 726 -6.18 39.74 -11.59
CA ILE A 726 -5.79 38.44 -11.02
C ILE A 726 -4.94 38.70 -9.80
N ASP A 727 -5.47 38.41 -8.62
CA ASP A 727 -4.73 38.45 -7.37
C ASP A 727 -4.04 37.10 -7.18
N VAL A 728 -2.71 37.11 -7.15
CA VAL A 728 -1.87 35.91 -7.06
C VAL A 728 -1.04 35.97 -5.80
N ARG A 729 -1.17 34.98 -4.93
CA ARG A 729 -0.34 34.81 -3.73
C ARG A 729 0.27 33.40 -3.71
N VAL A 730 1.58 33.33 -3.51
CA VAL A 730 2.34 32.06 -3.42
C VAL A 730 3.08 32.01 -2.10
N GLN A 731 2.90 30.93 -1.37
CA GLN A 731 3.52 30.70 -0.08
C GLN A 731 4.32 29.40 -0.07
N CYS A 732 5.49 29.42 0.57
CA CYS A 732 6.32 28.24 0.80
C CYS A 732 6.83 28.22 2.25
N PRO A 733 6.97 27.04 2.86
CA PRO A 733 7.64 26.86 4.15
C PRO A 733 9.17 26.99 3.99
N ASN A 734 9.90 26.85 5.10
CA ASN A 734 11.35 27.05 5.16
C ASN A 734 12.23 26.01 4.40
N TRP A 735 11.67 25.00 3.75
CA TRP A 735 12.41 23.86 3.21
C TRP A 735 12.40 23.72 1.67
N PHE A 736 11.71 24.61 0.96
CA PHE A 736 11.85 24.83 -0.49
C PHE A 736 11.49 26.27 -0.87
N ASP A 737 11.72 26.66 -2.13
CA ASP A 737 11.40 28.01 -2.61
C ASP A 737 10.94 27.98 -4.07
N ILE A 738 10.24 29.05 -4.49
CA ILE A 738 9.90 29.31 -5.89
C ILE A 738 10.70 30.50 -6.43
N ASP A 739 10.96 30.50 -7.74
CA ASP A 739 11.71 31.54 -8.43
C ASP A 739 11.03 32.04 -9.72
N HIS A 740 9.85 31.50 -10.05
CA HIS A 740 9.15 31.76 -11.30
C HIS A 740 7.62 31.72 -11.10
N VAL A 741 6.93 32.77 -11.56
CA VAL A 741 5.45 32.85 -11.60
C VAL A 741 5.03 33.39 -12.95
N PHE A 742 4.09 32.71 -13.62
CA PHE A 742 3.63 33.14 -14.93
C PHE A 742 2.19 32.70 -15.25
N LEU A 743 1.62 33.29 -16.31
CA LEU A 743 0.28 32.96 -16.81
C LEU A 743 0.32 32.15 -18.10
N TYR A 744 -0.52 31.13 -18.20
CA TYR A 744 -1.00 30.58 -19.46
C TYR A 744 -2.35 31.20 -19.82
N ILE A 745 -2.43 31.85 -20.99
CA ILE A 745 -3.68 32.38 -21.54
C ILE A 745 -4.00 31.56 -22.77
N ASN A 746 -5.11 30.82 -22.76
CA ASN A 746 -5.46 29.84 -23.79
C ASN A 746 -4.32 28.84 -24.08
N GLY A 747 -3.63 28.41 -23.02
CA GLY A 747 -2.50 27.49 -23.08
C GLY A 747 -1.19 28.07 -23.62
N ARG A 748 -1.12 29.38 -23.94
CA ARG A 748 0.11 30.05 -24.38
C ARG A 748 0.73 30.86 -23.24
N LYS A 749 2.05 30.71 -23.04
CA LYS A 749 2.77 31.44 -21.98
C LYS A 749 2.73 32.93 -22.28
N SER A 750 2.19 33.73 -21.37
CA SER A 750 2.08 35.19 -21.54
C SER A 750 3.43 35.86 -21.31
N LYS A 751 3.98 36.51 -22.34
CA LYS A 751 5.26 37.24 -22.24
C LYS A 751 5.20 38.44 -21.28
N GLU A 752 4.03 39.05 -21.14
CA GLU A 752 3.82 40.20 -20.26
C GLU A 752 3.70 39.80 -18.79
N HIS A 753 3.34 38.55 -18.54
CA HIS A 753 3.10 37.99 -17.22
C HIS A 753 4.01 36.79 -16.98
N ASP A 754 5.30 37.01 -17.20
CA ASP A 754 6.39 36.04 -17.03
C ASP A 754 7.41 36.65 -16.05
N PHE A 755 7.29 36.29 -14.77
CA PHE A 755 8.06 36.89 -13.68
C PHE A 755 9.03 35.86 -13.12
N SER A 756 10.32 36.18 -13.12
CA SER A 756 11.30 35.39 -12.37
C SER A 756 12.03 36.24 -11.34
N ARG A 757 12.56 35.58 -10.31
CA ARG A 757 13.39 36.23 -9.29
C ARG A 757 14.65 36.84 -9.90
N GLU A 758 15.11 36.33 -11.05
CA GLU A 758 16.26 36.85 -11.78
C GLU A 758 15.94 38.13 -12.55
N THR A 759 14.80 38.19 -13.25
CA THR A 759 14.45 39.35 -14.11
C THR A 759 13.63 40.40 -13.38
N THR A 760 12.89 40.01 -12.34
CA THR A 760 11.95 40.86 -11.59
C THR A 760 12.04 40.66 -10.07
N PRO A 761 13.24 40.74 -9.45
CA PRO A 761 13.46 40.39 -8.05
C PRO A 761 12.57 41.15 -7.06
N ALA A 762 12.20 42.41 -7.36
CA ALA A 762 11.35 43.23 -6.49
C ALA A 762 9.92 42.70 -6.31
N ARG A 763 9.46 41.78 -7.17
CA ARG A 763 8.16 41.11 -7.04
C ARG A 763 8.18 39.88 -6.15
N PHE A 764 9.37 39.43 -5.73
CA PHE A 764 9.54 38.22 -4.95
C PHE A 764 9.98 38.52 -3.51
N GLY A 765 9.30 37.89 -2.56
CA GLY A 765 9.62 37.94 -1.13
C GLY A 765 10.71 36.95 -0.73
N ASN A 766 11.31 37.21 0.45
CA ASN A 766 12.28 36.30 1.09
C ASN A 766 11.68 35.57 2.32
N GLY A 767 10.49 35.98 2.77
CA GLY A 767 9.74 35.30 3.84
C GLY A 767 8.96 34.10 3.31
N ASN A 768 7.86 33.73 3.98
CA ASN A 768 7.02 32.60 3.56
C ASN A 768 6.15 32.97 2.35
N VAL A 769 5.64 34.20 2.30
CA VAL A 769 5.02 34.76 1.10
C VAL A 769 6.13 35.05 0.08
N LYS A 770 6.17 34.26 -0.99
CA LYS A 770 7.19 34.33 -2.04
C LYS A 770 6.80 35.26 -3.16
N PHE A 771 5.52 35.39 -3.45
CA PHE A 771 4.98 36.26 -4.49
C PHE A 771 3.57 36.68 -4.06
N GLU A 772 3.27 37.98 -4.14
CA GLU A 772 1.94 38.52 -3.83
C GLU A 772 1.71 39.76 -4.70
N GLN A 773 0.93 39.62 -5.77
CA GLN A 773 0.77 40.66 -6.79
C GLN A 773 -0.65 40.64 -7.36
N GLN A 774 -1.18 41.83 -7.65
CA GLN A 774 -2.35 41.98 -8.54
C GLN A 774 -1.86 42.18 -9.98
N LEU A 775 -2.24 41.26 -10.86
CA LEU A 775 -1.94 41.29 -12.29
C LEU A 775 -3.15 41.85 -13.05
N SER A 776 -2.93 42.41 -14.23
CA SER A 776 -3.99 42.96 -15.09
C SER A 776 -3.85 42.42 -16.50
N VAL A 777 -4.85 41.69 -16.96
CA VAL A 777 -4.88 41.04 -18.27
C VAL A 777 -5.96 41.69 -19.12
N LYS A 778 -5.58 42.13 -20.31
CA LYS A 778 -6.52 42.58 -21.35
C LYS A 778 -6.81 41.46 -22.33
N LEU A 779 -8.07 41.08 -22.43
CA LEU A 779 -8.56 40.08 -23.38
C LEU A 779 -9.36 40.75 -24.51
N THR A 780 -9.20 40.22 -25.71
CA THR A 780 -9.99 40.63 -26.90
C THR A 780 -11.00 39.57 -27.33
N LYS A 781 -10.96 38.40 -26.71
CA LYS A 781 -11.80 37.24 -26.93
C LYS A 781 -11.76 36.37 -25.68
N ASP A 782 -12.67 35.41 -25.61
CA ASP A 782 -12.73 34.42 -24.54
C ASP A 782 -11.38 33.72 -24.34
N ALA A 783 -11.08 33.46 -23.08
CA ALA A 783 -9.85 32.78 -22.71
C ALA A 783 -10.01 31.98 -21.44
N HIS A 784 -9.39 30.80 -21.41
CA HIS A 784 -9.04 30.20 -20.13
C HIS A 784 -7.70 30.74 -19.65
N ILE A 785 -7.60 31.03 -18.35
CA ILE A 785 -6.38 31.52 -17.72
C ILE A 785 -5.96 30.56 -16.60
N ILE A 786 -4.68 30.14 -16.64
CA ILE A 786 -4.05 29.29 -15.64
C ILE A 786 -2.84 30.02 -15.07
N VAL A 787 -2.68 30.02 -13.75
CA VAL A 787 -1.50 30.55 -13.06
C VAL A 787 -0.57 29.40 -12.71
N VAL A 788 0.73 29.58 -12.95
CA VAL A 788 1.77 28.61 -12.58
C VAL A 788 2.80 29.30 -11.70
N ALA A 789 3.20 28.64 -10.62
CA ALA A 789 4.30 29.02 -9.77
C ALA A 789 5.27 27.84 -9.63
N GLY A 790 6.58 28.08 -9.72
CA GLY A 790 7.55 27.02 -9.50
C GLY A 790 8.96 27.51 -9.22
N GLY A 791 9.81 26.56 -8.79
CA GLY A 791 11.23 26.76 -8.57
C GLY A 791 12.04 26.00 -9.61
N GLU A 792 12.51 26.68 -10.65
CA GLU A 792 13.32 26.06 -11.71
C GLU A 792 14.71 25.67 -11.21
N LYS A 793 15.22 26.41 -10.22
CA LYS A 793 16.58 26.24 -9.66
C LYS A 793 16.57 25.60 -8.26
N SER A 794 15.42 25.19 -7.75
CA SER A 794 15.26 24.55 -6.44
C SER A 794 14.65 23.14 -6.58
N THR A 795 14.76 22.34 -5.52
CA THR A 795 14.03 21.09 -5.39
C THR A 795 13.30 21.05 -4.06
N LEU A 796 12.35 20.13 -3.91
CA LEU A 796 11.63 19.89 -2.66
C LEU A 796 12.55 19.42 -1.52
N GLY A 797 13.73 18.90 -1.84
CA GLY A 797 14.77 18.61 -0.86
C GLY A 797 14.44 17.42 0.06
N PRO A 798 15.20 17.26 1.16
CA PRO A 798 15.25 16.02 1.92
C PRO A 798 13.98 15.70 2.72
N VAL A 799 13.08 16.66 2.94
CA VAL A 799 11.84 16.47 3.73
C VAL A 799 10.91 15.47 3.05
N LEU A 800 10.84 15.47 1.72
CA LEU A 800 10.01 14.54 0.94
C LEU A 800 10.80 13.29 0.47
N GLY A 801 11.94 13.01 1.09
CA GLY A 801 12.73 11.81 0.83
C GLY A 801 13.43 11.82 -0.53
N SER A 802 14.05 10.69 -0.88
CA SER A 802 14.94 10.60 -2.03
C SER A 802 14.24 10.59 -3.39
N PHE A 803 12.94 10.28 -3.45
CA PHE A 803 12.16 10.28 -4.69
C PHE A 803 11.53 11.65 -4.95
N TRP A 804 10.57 12.06 -4.12
CA TRP A 804 9.87 13.34 -4.30
C TRP A 804 10.79 14.56 -4.10
N GLY A 805 11.81 14.45 -3.23
CA GLY A 805 12.78 15.53 -2.98
C GLY A 805 13.60 16.00 -4.18
N GLN A 806 13.60 15.25 -5.29
CA GLN A 806 14.30 15.59 -6.53
C GLN A 806 13.47 16.47 -7.49
N TYR A 807 12.16 16.58 -7.28
CA TYR A 807 11.28 17.34 -8.16
C TYR A 807 11.38 18.85 -7.88
N GLN A 808 11.19 19.66 -8.93
CA GLN A 808 11.00 21.11 -8.75
C GLN A 808 9.71 21.36 -7.97
N PRO A 809 9.71 22.26 -6.97
CA PRO A 809 8.47 22.73 -6.36
C PRO A 809 7.63 23.44 -7.43
N THR A 810 6.36 23.07 -7.56
CA THR A 810 5.44 23.57 -8.58
C THR A 810 4.02 23.54 -8.05
N ALA A 811 3.28 24.61 -8.32
CA ALA A 811 1.84 24.69 -8.15
C ALA A 811 1.20 25.32 -9.38
N LEU A 812 0.00 24.88 -9.73
CA LEU A 812 -0.80 25.47 -10.81
C LEU A 812 -2.29 25.41 -10.50
N SER A 813 -3.01 26.43 -10.93
CA SER A 813 -4.46 26.49 -10.80
C SER A 813 -5.16 25.66 -11.88
N ASN A 814 -6.38 25.20 -11.60
CA ASN A 814 -7.33 24.93 -12.68
C ASN A 814 -7.70 26.24 -13.42
N PRO A 815 -8.22 26.16 -14.66
CA PRO A 815 -8.55 27.35 -15.44
C PRO A 815 -9.70 28.14 -14.83
N VAL A 816 -9.65 29.47 -14.95
CA VAL A 816 -10.86 30.31 -14.98
C VAL A 816 -11.22 30.57 -16.42
N PHE A 817 -12.47 30.29 -16.79
CA PHE A 817 -12.98 30.52 -18.14
C PHE A 817 -13.58 31.92 -18.23
N VAL A 818 -12.92 32.82 -18.95
CA VAL A 818 -13.36 34.20 -19.11
C VAL A 818 -14.21 34.34 -20.37
N ASP A 819 -15.46 34.78 -20.20
CA ASP A 819 -16.40 35.13 -21.25
C ASP A 819 -16.37 36.64 -21.52
N VAL A 820 -15.79 37.03 -22.65
CA VAL A 820 -15.73 38.44 -23.10
C VAL A 820 -16.93 38.77 -23.98
N GLY A 821 -17.44 37.80 -24.73
CA GLY A 821 -18.56 37.97 -25.66
C GLY A 821 -19.93 38.13 -25.00
N GLY A 822 -20.08 37.66 -23.77
CA GLY A 822 -21.36 37.60 -23.05
C GLY A 822 -22.27 36.47 -23.54
N ASP A 823 -21.73 35.46 -24.22
CA ASP A 823 -22.47 34.33 -24.77
C ASP A 823 -21.99 32.96 -24.27
N GLY A 824 -21.32 32.95 -23.11
CA GLY A 824 -20.67 31.81 -22.51
C GLY A 824 -19.29 31.56 -23.11
N PHE A 825 -18.40 30.91 -22.36
CA PHE A 825 -17.04 30.65 -22.82
C PHE A 825 -17.01 29.84 -24.13
N LYS A 826 -16.28 30.34 -25.12
CA LYS A 826 -15.99 29.64 -26.38
C LYS A 826 -14.52 29.27 -26.49
N ALA A 827 -14.28 27.97 -26.59
CA ALA A 827 -12.96 27.44 -26.84
C ALA A 827 -12.42 27.91 -28.21
N ASN A 828 -11.10 28.16 -28.27
CA ASN A 828 -10.48 28.82 -29.41
C ASN A 828 -9.99 27.87 -30.52
N GLY A 829 -10.03 26.55 -30.29
CA GLY A 829 -9.53 25.51 -31.20
C GLY A 829 -8.01 25.45 -31.36
N ASP A 830 -7.22 26.24 -30.63
CA ASP A 830 -5.77 26.35 -30.80
C ASP A 830 -5.05 25.06 -30.36
N THR A 831 -4.17 24.55 -31.22
CA THR A 831 -3.40 23.32 -30.94
C THR A 831 -2.00 23.62 -30.38
N LEU A 832 -1.71 24.87 -30.02
CA LEU A 832 -0.44 25.30 -29.39
C LEU A 832 0.80 25.05 -30.26
N ASP A 833 0.65 25.24 -31.58
CA ASP A 833 1.71 25.02 -32.58
C ASP A 833 2.24 23.56 -32.62
N ALA A 834 1.46 22.62 -32.07
CA ALA A 834 1.71 21.18 -32.13
C ALA A 834 0.46 20.46 -32.67
N ALA A 835 0.63 19.24 -33.20
CA ALA A 835 -0.52 18.40 -33.51
C ALA A 835 -1.25 18.01 -32.22
N LEU A 836 -2.56 17.71 -32.33
CA LEU A 836 -3.26 17.05 -31.24
C LEU A 836 -2.60 15.69 -30.94
N PRO A 837 -2.52 15.30 -29.65
CA PRO A 837 -1.82 14.10 -29.27
C PRO A 837 -2.61 12.89 -29.76
N VAL A 838 -1.91 11.86 -30.20
CA VAL A 838 -2.43 10.52 -30.50
C VAL A 838 -1.66 9.55 -29.64
N ARG A 839 -1.96 8.25 -29.68
CA ARG A 839 -1.19 7.28 -28.91
C ARG A 839 0.31 7.38 -29.26
N PHE A 840 1.13 7.70 -28.27
CA PHE A 840 2.54 8.02 -28.49
C PHE A 840 3.44 7.40 -27.42
N GLY A 841 4.33 6.51 -27.87
CA GLY A 841 5.41 5.98 -27.04
C GLY A 841 4.97 4.92 -26.01
N TYR A 842 5.88 3.97 -25.81
CA TYR A 842 5.82 2.70 -25.08
C TYR A 842 5.02 1.55 -25.70
N PRO A 843 5.63 0.35 -25.79
CA PRO A 843 4.95 -0.84 -26.26
C PRO A 843 3.81 -1.22 -25.29
N GLN A 844 2.81 -1.96 -25.81
CA GLN A 844 1.92 -2.75 -24.97
C GLN A 844 2.81 -3.62 -24.07
N LYS A 845 2.79 -3.38 -22.76
CA LYS A 845 3.25 -4.38 -21.78
C LYS A 845 2.05 -5.20 -21.36
#